data_AF-A0A3B9GRT9-F1
#
_entry.id   AF-A0A3B9GRT9-F1
#
_cell.length_a   1.000
_cell.length_b   1.000
_cell.length_c   1.000
_cell.angle_alpha   90.00
_cell.angle_beta   90.00
_cell.angle_gamma   90.00
#
_symmetry.space_group_name_H-M   'P 1'
#
loop_
_entity.id
_entity.type
_entity.pdbx_description
1 polymer ?
#
loop_
_entity_poly.entity_id
_entity_poly.type
_entity_poly.pdbx_seq_one_letter_code
_entity_poly.pdbx_strand_id
1 'polypeptide(L)'
;MMDIINYKQKNMNIGINTVAEVLEKTKEYIKWQCPSSDNENITYDDYKQLVCNIFAASDKLYDLGAKIYYDNSKDDALAIPLFERAAKEGELRAVVVLAEAYAYGFGVEKNADKCVEYLQRGIDADSPFCYYLASKLMEKGEILVKDLEKSFRFMKIAADKNYMNAMLPLANKYLDGIGTQKNLDEGKRYLKIGAENGNEEAKKRLKEIEGPLNSYANEAERKYRKAAETGDVDAQFKLGLAYYKGKDAQQNYVEAAKWWRKAAEQGSVSSLYNLGIMYENGSGVPKSDAEASKWYLKAAENGDVKGQYKMGYRFANGIGVAKNDNESFKWYYRAACQGNERAQLRLGLICLDDAQHNSADGVQWLRKAAEQGNCEAQFQLGVCYTVGWGCKINYMEAAHWYALAGKQGKDEAYYQLGRLYEHQFKNYPSEAVYYYELAAKKGNCNAQFCLGSCYDRGVGVKENPSEALHWYQLSAKQGNKNAKTNIGVMYFKGNGTPKDYKTAYTYFLSASELGCNTATTNLGIMFINGYYVKKDYHQAFRHFNSAALAGNAFAYYMMACVYEQGYGVRRDKEKAAQLYRIAAKMGYTPAELKASGLSRYIKNPWIEFAQEVQREYIKEQIKDLLSDIVSDAVDKMLDEYGSYIAEPLGDAVADCLVDTLFND
;
A
#
# COMPACT_ATOMS: atom_id res chain seq x y z
N MET A 1 -38.65 57.62 6.14
CA MET A 1 -38.95 56.26 6.64
C MET A 1 -37.72 55.34 6.50
N MET A 2 -37.12 55.23 5.30
CA MET A 2 -35.82 54.55 5.10
C MET A 2 -34.72 55.05 6.03
N ASP A 3 -34.64 56.35 6.31
CA ASP A 3 -33.64 56.88 7.25
C ASP A 3 -33.91 56.49 8.72
N ILE A 4 -35.18 56.33 9.11
CA ILE A 4 -35.58 55.88 10.45
C ILE A 4 -35.32 54.38 10.60
N ILE A 5 -35.57 53.60 9.54
CA ILE A 5 -35.30 52.15 9.47
C ILE A 5 -33.78 51.91 9.49
N ASN A 6 -33.00 52.66 8.70
CA ASN A 6 -31.54 52.61 8.69
C ASN A 6 -30.93 53.05 10.02
N TYR A 7 -31.49 54.09 10.66
CA TYR A 7 -31.04 54.55 11.99
C TYR A 7 -31.34 53.52 13.09
N LYS A 8 -32.47 52.80 13.02
CA LYS A 8 -32.83 51.75 14.00
C LYS A 8 -32.12 50.42 13.75
N GLN A 9 -31.86 50.02 12.50
CA GLN A 9 -31.06 48.83 12.16
C GLN A 9 -29.61 48.94 12.62
N LYS A 10 -29.01 50.15 12.61
CA LYS A 10 -27.63 50.36 13.04
C LYS A 10 -27.42 50.30 14.56
N ASN A 11 -28.46 50.51 15.36
CA ASN A 11 -28.31 50.85 16.79
C ASN A 11 -29.09 49.96 17.78
N MET A 12 -29.96 49.04 17.35
CA MET A 12 -30.66 48.13 18.27
C MET A 12 -30.74 46.70 17.74
N ASN A 13 -30.43 45.74 18.60
CA ASN A 13 -30.71 44.32 18.41
C ASN A 13 -32.23 44.13 18.54
N ILE A 14 -32.97 44.14 17.43
CA ILE A 14 -34.44 44.20 17.45
C ILE A 14 -35.02 42.82 17.77
N GLY A 15 -35.70 42.70 18.91
CA GLY A 15 -36.49 41.53 19.29
C GLY A 15 -37.82 41.43 18.52
N ILE A 16 -38.27 40.20 18.27
CA ILE A 16 -39.41 39.79 17.42
C ILE A 16 -40.73 40.56 17.64
N ASN A 17 -40.95 41.17 18.82
CA ASN A 17 -42.18 41.90 19.13
C ASN A 17 -42.35 43.20 18.30
N THR A 18 -41.28 43.78 17.77
CA THR A 18 -41.35 45.03 16.99
C THR A 18 -41.79 44.82 15.54
N VAL A 19 -41.78 43.59 15.03
CA VAL A 19 -42.13 43.29 13.63
C VAL A 19 -43.65 43.35 13.40
N ALA A 20 -44.43 42.87 14.38
CA ALA A 20 -45.88 43.01 14.37
C ALA A 20 -46.31 44.49 14.47
N GLU A 21 -45.66 45.26 15.34
CA GLU A 21 -45.89 46.71 15.46
C GLU A 21 -45.53 47.47 14.18
N VAL A 22 -44.47 47.06 13.46
CA VAL A 22 -44.11 47.69 12.17
C VAL A 22 -45.16 47.36 11.12
N LEU A 23 -45.66 46.13 11.03
CA LEU A 23 -46.75 45.74 10.12
C LEU A 23 -48.05 46.49 10.43
N GLU A 24 -48.38 46.63 11.71
CA GLU A 24 -49.60 47.31 12.18
C GLU A 24 -49.52 48.83 11.95
N LYS A 25 -48.39 49.45 12.26
CA LYS A 25 -48.16 50.89 11.97
C LYS A 25 -48.03 51.19 10.48
N THR A 26 -47.56 50.26 9.67
CA THR A 26 -47.55 50.41 8.20
C THR A 26 -48.97 50.35 7.65
N LYS A 27 -49.84 49.47 8.19
CA LYS A 27 -51.28 49.46 7.88
C LYS A 27 -51.99 50.75 8.30
N GLU A 28 -51.67 51.31 9.47
CA GLU A 28 -52.24 52.59 9.95
C GLU A 28 -51.77 53.80 9.12
N TYR A 29 -50.50 53.85 8.72
CA TYR A 29 -49.95 54.93 7.91
C TYR A 29 -50.55 54.97 6.48
N ILE A 30 -50.82 53.81 5.89
CA ILE A 30 -51.49 53.69 4.58
C ILE A 30 -52.93 54.18 4.66
N LYS A 31 -53.66 53.85 5.74
CA LYS A 31 -54.97 54.44 6.04
C LYS A 31 -54.93 55.96 6.24
N TRP A 32 -53.82 56.49 6.77
CA TRP A 32 -53.66 57.91 7.05
C TRP A 32 -53.30 58.74 5.79
N GLN A 33 -52.51 58.18 4.85
CA GLN A 33 -52.12 58.88 3.62
C GLN A 33 -53.23 58.96 2.56
N CYS A 34 -54.21 58.06 2.56
CA CYS A 34 -55.33 58.07 1.61
C CYS A 34 -56.68 57.94 2.35
N PRO A 35 -57.30 59.05 2.77
CA PRO A 35 -58.52 59.03 3.57
C PRO A 35 -59.83 58.93 2.76
N SER A 36 -59.79 58.71 1.44
CA SER A 36 -60.98 58.69 0.58
C SER A 36 -61.32 57.31 0.01
N SER A 37 -62.62 57.06 -0.06
CA SER A 37 -63.35 55.79 -0.22
C SER A 37 -63.22 55.03 -1.55
N ASP A 38 -62.17 55.25 -2.34
CA ASP A 38 -61.98 54.55 -3.62
C ASP A 38 -60.87 53.51 -3.49
N ASN A 39 -61.26 52.37 -2.91
CA ASN A 39 -60.39 51.28 -2.51
C ASN A 39 -60.16 50.28 -3.66
N GLU A 40 -59.71 50.76 -4.82
CA GLU A 40 -59.19 49.92 -5.90
C GLU A 40 -57.86 50.52 -6.40
N ASN A 41 -56.79 49.72 -6.36
CA ASN A 41 -55.43 49.95 -6.88
C ASN A 41 -54.31 50.27 -5.85
N ILE A 42 -54.33 49.63 -4.69
CA ILE A 42 -53.08 49.02 -4.19
C ILE A 42 -53.23 47.53 -4.43
N THR A 43 -52.47 46.98 -5.38
CA THR A 43 -52.57 45.56 -5.70
C THR A 43 -51.86 44.74 -4.63
N TYR A 44 -52.24 43.47 -4.50
CA TYR A 44 -51.53 42.52 -3.64
C TYR A 44 -50.02 42.47 -3.96
N ASP A 45 -49.63 42.70 -5.21
CA ASP A 45 -48.23 42.76 -5.64
C ASP A 45 -47.48 44.00 -5.11
N ASP A 46 -48.15 45.13 -4.93
CA ASP A 46 -47.54 46.33 -4.33
C ASP A 46 -47.21 46.10 -2.84
N TYR A 47 -48.10 45.41 -2.12
CA TYR A 47 -47.90 45.00 -0.73
C TYR A 47 -46.76 43.97 -0.59
N LYS A 48 -46.71 43.00 -1.51
CA LYS A 48 -45.66 41.98 -1.63
C LYS A 48 -44.28 42.61 -1.85
N GLN A 49 -44.17 43.58 -2.76
CA GLN A 49 -42.93 44.30 -3.06
C GLN A 49 -42.42 45.10 -1.85
N LEU A 50 -43.32 45.75 -1.11
CA LEU A 50 -42.98 46.60 0.03
C LEU A 50 -42.44 45.79 1.23
N VAL A 51 -43.11 44.69 1.60
CA VAL A 51 -42.65 43.79 2.67
C VAL A 51 -41.30 43.15 2.30
N CYS A 52 -41.14 42.72 1.05
CA CYS A 52 -39.89 42.15 0.55
C CYS A 52 -38.72 43.16 0.55
N ASN A 53 -38.98 44.46 0.38
CA ASN A 53 -37.95 45.49 0.37
C ASN A 53 -37.48 45.94 1.76
N ILE A 54 -38.26 45.68 2.82
CA ILE A 54 -37.91 46.07 4.20
C ILE A 54 -36.89 45.11 4.84
N PHE A 55 -36.83 43.86 4.39
CA PHE A 55 -35.95 42.82 4.96
C PHE A 55 -34.82 42.46 3.98
N ALA A 56 -33.60 42.91 4.28
CA ALA A 56 -32.40 42.67 3.47
C ALA A 56 -31.57 41.46 3.93
N ALA A 57 -32.04 40.70 4.92
CA ALA A 57 -31.34 39.54 5.47
C ALA A 57 -32.22 38.28 5.34
N SER A 58 -31.65 37.22 4.77
CA SER A 58 -32.34 35.98 4.40
C SER A 58 -32.96 35.23 5.58
N ASP A 59 -32.38 35.36 6.77
CA ASP A 59 -32.85 34.78 8.04
C ASP A 59 -34.17 35.41 8.52
N LYS A 60 -34.27 36.75 8.44
CA LYS A 60 -35.47 37.51 8.85
C LYS A 60 -36.65 37.29 7.89
N LEU A 61 -36.35 37.08 6.60
CA LEU A 61 -37.37 36.71 5.61
C LEU A 61 -37.96 35.32 5.90
N TYR A 62 -37.10 34.35 6.26
CA TYR A 62 -37.57 33.02 6.67
C TYR A 62 -38.38 33.07 7.96
N ASP A 63 -37.93 33.75 9.01
CA ASP A 63 -38.63 33.79 10.29
C ASP A 63 -40.02 34.44 10.16
N LEU A 64 -40.15 35.47 9.31
CA LEU A 64 -41.43 36.09 8.99
C LEU A 64 -42.34 35.12 8.21
N GLY A 65 -41.81 34.45 7.19
CA GLY A 65 -42.54 33.43 6.43
C GLY A 65 -43.00 32.27 7.31
N ALA A 66 -42.13 31.76 8.18
CA ALA A 66 -42.43 30.67 9.10
C ALA A 66 -43.53 31.07 10.10
N LYS A 67 -43.50 32.30 10.62
CA LYS A 67 -44.56 32.79 11.49
C LYS A 67 -45.91 32.82 10.77
N ILE A 68 -45.96 33.31 9.53
CA ILE A 68 -47.21 33.34 8.75
C ILE A 68 -47.70 31.91 8.45
N TYR A 69 -46.78 31.04 8.04
CA TYR A 69 -47.07 29.68 7.59
C TYR A 69 -47.49 28.72 8.72
N TYR A 70 -46.96 28.90 9.94
CA TYR A 70 -47.26 28.01 11.08
C TYR A 70 -48.30 28.56 12.07
N ASP A 71 -48.65 29.85 12.02
CA ASP A 71 -49.60 30.49 12.97
C ASP A 71 -51.08 30.37 12.52
N ASN A 72 -51.41 29.37 11.69
CA ASN A 72 -52.77 28.98 11.28
C ASN A 72 -53.64 30.10 10.67
N SER A 73 -53.02 31.18 10.17
CA SER A 73 -53.72 32.39 9.72
C SER A 73 -54.41 32.30 8.35
N LYS A 74 -54.42 31.12 7.69
CA LYS A 74 -54.96 30.88 6.33
C LYS A 74 -54.31 31.72 5.20
N ASP A 75 -53.23 32.43 5.48
CA ASP A 75 -52.51 33.29 4.54
C ASP A 75 -51.23 32.62 3.99
N ASP A 76 -51.27 31.30 3.75
CA ASP A 76 -50.13 30.52 3.24
C ASP A 76 -49.59 31.08 1.90
N ALA A 77 -50.46 31.74 1.11
CA ALA A 77 -50.11 32.43 -0.13
C ALA A 77 -49.14 33.62 0.07
N LEU A 78 -49.12 34.24 1.25
CA LEU A 78 -48.17 35.31 1.61
C LEU A 78 -46.80 34.78 2.04
N ALA A 79 -46.73 33.55 2.57
CA ALA A 79 -45.50 32.98 3.09
C ALA A 79 -44.57 32.45 1.98
N ILE A 80 -45.14 31.85 0.92
CA ILE A 80 -44.35 31.22 -0.14
C ILE A 80 -43.43 32.22 -0.87
N PRO A 81 -43.88 33.42 -1.26
CA PRO A 81 -42.98 34.41 -1.87
C PRO A 81 -41.82 34.85 -0.96
N LEU A 82 -42.04 34.90 0.36
CA LEU A 82 -40.99 35.22 1.34
C LEU A 82 -39.95 34.09 1.40
N PHE A 83 -40.40 32.84 1.39
CA PHE A 83 -39.50 31.69 1.29
C PHE A 83 -38.76 31.64 -0.04
N GLU A 84 -39.39 31.91 -1.18
CA GLU A 84 -38.72 31.92 -2.49
C GLU A 84 -37.58 32.96 -2.52
N ARG A 85 -37.80 34.15 -1.97
CA ARG A 85 -36.77 35.18 -1.84
C ARG A 85 -35.66 34.76 -0.86
N ALA A 86 -36.02 34.25 0.33
CA ALA A 86 -35.05 33.77 1.30
C ALA A 86 -34.18 32.64 0.72
N ALA A 87 -34.79 31.71 -0.01
CA ALA A 87 -34.10 30.63 -0.71
C ALA A 87 -33.17 31.18 -1.80
N LYS A 88 -33.59 32.20 -2.58
CA LYS A 88 -32.72 32.85 -3.58
C LYS A 88 -31.48 33.49 -2.95
N GLU A 89 -31.59 33.97 -1.71
CA GLU A 89 -30.46 34.51 -0.94
C GLU A 89 -29.68 33.46 -0.15
N GLY A 90 -29.99 32.17 -0.31
CA GLY A 90 -29.20 31.05 0.22
C GLY A 90 -29.71 30.46 1.54
N GLU A 91 -30.89 30.85 2.03
CA GLU A 91 -31.46 30.27 3.26
C GLU A 91 -31.98 28.84 3.01
N LEU A 92 -31.23 27.85 3.50
CA LEU A 92 -31.51 26.43 3.31
C LEU A 92 -32.85 26.00 3.95
N ARG A 93 -33.24 26.62 5.07
CA ARG A 93 -34.54 26.30 5.71
C ARG A 93 -35.70 26.66 4.79
N ALA A 94 -35.60 27.75 4.04
CA ALA A 94 -36.60 28.13 3.04
C ALA A 94 -36.64 27.16 1.85
N VAL A 95 -35.48 26.70 1.38
CA VAL A 95 -35.39 25.67 0.31
C VAL A 95 -36.11 24.39 0.71
N VAL A 96 -35.93 23.94 1.96
CA VAL A 96 -36.58 22.74 2.50
C VAL A 96 -38.10 22.89 2.52
N VAL A 97 -38.61 24.03 3.01
CA VAL A 97 -40.05 24.30 3.07
C VAL A 97 -40.66 24.38 1.67
N LEU A 98 -39.99 25.04 0.71
CA LEU A 98 -40.48 25.17 -0.67
C LEU A 98 -40.53 23.81 -1.38
N ALA A 99 -39.55 22.94 -1.17
CA ALA A 99 -39.55 21.60 -1.74
C ALA A 99 -40.78 20.79 -1.29
N GLU A 100 -41.16 20.91 -0.02
CA GLU A 100 -42.36 20.27 0.54
C GLU A 100 -43.66 20.95 0.06
N ALA A 101 -43.69 22.28 0.05
CA ALA A 101 -44.84 23.07 -0.37
C ALA A 101 -45.23 22.77 -1.83
N TYR A 102 -44.26 22.76 -2.75
CA TYR A 102 -44.51 22.44 -4.16
C TYR A 102 -44.81 20.95 -4.40
N ALA A 103 -44.33 20.05 -3.52
CA ALA A 103 -44.66 18.63 -3.59
C ALA A 103 -46.12 18.36 -3.21
N TYR A 104 -46.60 18.95 -2.12
CA TYR A 104 -47.91 18.62 -1.55
C TYR A 104 -48.99 19.66 -1.84
N GLY A 105 -48.63 20.85 -2.31
CA GLY A 105 -49.53 21.95 -2.61
C GLY A 105 -49.91 22.76 -1.37
N PHE A 106 -48.98 22.95 -0.43
CA PHE A 106 -49.21 23.77 0.77
C PHE A 106 -48.96 25.25 0.46
N GLY A 107 -50.02 26.07 0.41
CA GLY A 107 -49.91 27.50 0.10
C GLY A 107 -49.58 27.86 -1.35
N VAL A 108 -49.35 26.87 -2.21
CA VAL A 108 -49.10 27.01 -3.66
C VAL A 108 -49.69 25.83 -4.42
N GLU A 109 -49.92 26.03 -5.72
CA GLU A 109 -50.27 24.93 -6.62
C GLU A 109 -49.11 23.92 -6.71
N LYS A 110 -49.45 22.63 -6.73
CA LYS A 110 -48.47 21.55 -6.90
C LYS A 110 -47.71 21.77 -8.21
N ASN A 111 -46.37 21.76 -8.12
CA ASN A 111 -45.53 21.99 -9.27
C ASN A 111 -44.32 21.06 -9.22
N ALA A 112 -44.29 20.07 -10.12
CA ALA A 112 -43.25 19.06 -10.14
C ALA A 112 -41.86 19.65 -10.46
N ASP A 113 -41.79 20.55 -11.44
CA ASP A 113 -40.52 21.16 -11.86
C ASP A 113 -39.89 21.99 -10.74
N LYS A 114 -40.69 22.85 -10.08
CA LYS A 114 -40.22 23.61 -8.91
C LYS A 114 -39.87 22.70 -7.74
N CYS A 115 -40.64 21.64 -7.50
CA CYS A 115 -40.31 20.66 -6.46
C CYS A 115 -38.94 20.01 -6.72
N VAL A 116 -38.69 19.56 -7.95
CA VAL A 116 -37.40 18.97 -8.35
C VAL A 116 -36.27 19.97 -8.20
N GLU A 117 -36.46 21.23 -8.61
CA GLU A 117 -35.47 22.29 -8.46
C GLU A 117 -35.06 22.49 -6.99
N TYR A 118 -36.02 22.71 -6.10
CA TYR A 118 -35.73 22.92 -4.68
C TYR A 118 -35.22 21.66 -3.98
N LEU A 119 -35.68 20.47 -4.38
CA LEU A 119 -35.11 19.21 -3.90
C LEU A 119 -33.65 19.05 -4.29
N GLN A 120 -33.30 19.35 -5.54
CA GLN A 120 -31.92 19.26 -6.01
C GLN A 120 -31.03 20.26 -5.27
N ARG A 121 -31.48 21.50 -5.12
CA ARG A 121 -30.76 22.53 -4.34
C ARG A 121 -30.55 22.10 -2.88
N GLY A 122 -31.55 21.48 -2.27
CA GLY A 122 -31.43 20.96 -0.91
C GLY A 122 -30.51 19.75 -0.80
N ILE A 123 -30.49 18.87 -1.81
CA ILE A 123 -29.57 17.73 -1.91
C ILE A 123 -28.13 18.21 -2.13
N ASP A 124 -27.92 19.21 -2.98
CA ASP A 124 -26.60 19.83 -3.23
C ASP A 124 -26.07 20.51 -1.95
N ALA A 125 -26.97 21.03 -1.12
CA ALA A 125 -26.68 21.54 0.21
C ALA A 125 -26.64 20.45 1.32
N ASP A 126 -26.66 19.18 0.94
CA ASP A 126 -26.52 18.01 1.83
C ASP A 126 -27.61 17.89 2.91
N SER A 127 -28.81 18.40 2.64
CA SER A 127 -29.93 18.44 3.59
C SER A 127 -30.54 17.04 3.83
N PRO A 128 -30.54 16.54 5.08
CA PRO A 128 -31.14 15.24 5.40
C PRO A 128 -32.64 15.16 5.09
N PHE A 129 -33.35 16.28 5.25
CA PHE A 129 -34.77 16.36 4.94
C PHE A 129 -35.04 16.19 3.45
N CYS A 130 -34.24 16.82 2.58
CA CYS A 130 -34.42 16.74 1.14
C CYS A 130 -34.16 15.33 0.61
N TYR A 131 -33.15 14.63 1.14
CA TYR A 131 -32.95 13.20 0.87
C TYR A 131 -34.16 12.35 1.28
N TYR A 132 -34.71 12.60 2.48
CA TYR A 132 -35.90 11.92 2.97
C TYR A 132 -37.13 12.16 2.10
N LEU A 133 -37.40 13.42 1.75
CA LEU A 133 -38.54 13.80 0.92
C LEU A 133 -38.41 13.23 -0.50
N ALA A 134 -37.25 13.34 -1.13
CA ALA A 134 -36.98 12.76 -2.44
C ALA A 134 -37.19 11.24 -2.43
N SER A 135 -36.71 10.54 -1.39
CA SER A 135 -36.92 9.11 -1.23
C SER A 135 -38.41 8.72 -1.22
N LYS A 136 -39.24 9.46 -0.46
CA LYS A 136 -40.69 9.24 -0.40
C LYS A 136 -41.39 9.52 -1.73
N LEU A 137 -41.01 10.58 -2.42
CA LEU A 137 -41.61 10.96 -3.70
C LEU A 137 -41.26 9.95 -4.81
N MET A 138 -40.02 9.46 -4.85
CA MET A 138 -39.60 8.37 -5.77
C MET A 138 -40.28 7.05 -5.46
N GLU A 139 -40.64 6.78 -4.20
CA GLU A 139 -41.37 5.56 -3.86
C GLU A 139 -42.83 5.59 -4.35
N LYS A 140 -43.49 6.75 -4.23
CA LYS A 140 -44.86 6.96 -4.72
C LYS A 140 -44.93 6.99 -6.25
N GLY A 141 -43.97 7.64 -6.91
CA GLY A 141 -43.93 7.75 -8.36
C GLY A 141 -44.84 8.84 -8.96
N GLU A 142 -45.40 9.74 -8.14
CA GLU A 142 -46.36 10.77 -8.58
C GLU A 142 -45.69 12.06 -9.10
N ILE A 143 -44.54 12.43 -8.53
CA ILE A 143 -43.80 13.67 -8.84
C ILE A 143 -42.41 13.35 -9.40
N LEU A 144 -41.72 12.41 -8.75
CA LEU A 144 -40.46 11.87 -9.23
C LEU A 144 -40.71 10.52 -9.90
N VAL A 145 -39.91 10.19 -10.91
CA VAL A 145 -39.92 8.87 -11.54
C VAL A 145 -39.73 7.79 -10.46
N LYS A 146 -40.56 6.74 -10.52
CA LYS A 146 -40.52 5.66 -9.54
C LYS A 146 -39.20 4.90 -9.63
N ASP A 147 -38.40 4.97 -8.57
CA ASP A 147 -37.10 4.29 -8.46
C ASP A 147 -36.88 3.83 -7.02
N LEU A 148 -37.10 2.53 -6.78
CA LEU A 148 -37.04 1.96 -5.44
C LEU A 148 -35.60 1.84 -4.93
N GLU A 149 -34.61 1.60 -5.80
CA GLU A 149 -33.21 1.47 -5.41
C GLU A 149 -32.63 2.83 -5.03
N LYS A 150 -32.88 3.86 -5.84
CA LYS A 150 -32.47 5.23 -5.54
C LYS A 150 -33.23 5.79 -4.33
N SER A 151 -34.52 5.48 -4.20
CA SER A 151 -35.31 5.76 -2.99
C SER A 151 -34.65 5.17 -1.75
N PHE A 152 -34.26 3.89 -1.78
CA PHE A 152 -33.57 3.24 -0.66
C PHE A 152 -32.25 3.94 -0.32
N ARG A 153 -31.40 4.23 -1.33
CA ARG A 153 -30.12 4.93 -1.13
C ARG A 153 -30.31 6.29 -0.46
N PHE A 154 -31.27 7.09 -0.92
CA PHE A 154 -31.56 8.40 -0.32
C PHE A 154 -32.14 8.30 1.09
N MET A 155 -33.00 7.31 1.36
CA MET A 155 -33.50 7.06 2.72
C MET A 155 -32.35 6.72 3.68
N LYS A 156 -31.39 5.91 3.21
CA LYS A 156 -30.20 5.56 3.97
C LYS A 156 -29.32 6.78 4.27
N ILE A 157 -29.06 7.63 3.28
CA ILE A 157 -28.30 8.87 3.47
C ILE A 157 -28.96 9.76 4.53
N ALA A 158 -30.29 9.93 4.48
CA ALA A 158 -31.01 10.69 5.49
C ALA A 158 -30.88 10.09 6.90
N ALA A 159 -31.01 8.77 7.03
CA ALA A 159 -30.87 8.07 8.31
C ALA A 159 -29.44 8.14 8.87
N ASP A 160 -28.42 7.98 8.02
CA ASP A 160 -27.00 8.05 8.40
C ASP A 160 -26.61 9.48 8.86
N LYS A 161 -27.37 10.50 8.46
CA LYS A 161 -27.30 11.88 8.97
C LYS A 161 -28.12 12.11 10.24
N ASN A 162 -28.56 11.05 10.92
CA ASN A 162 -29.40 11.08 12.13
C ASN A 162 -30.76 11.77 11.93
N TYR A 163 -31.33 11.72 10.72
CA TYR A 163 -32.70 12.20 10.52
C TYR A 163 -33.71 11.19 11.03
N MET A 164 -34.28 11.46 12.20
CA MET A 164 -35.08 10.49 12.96
C MET A 164 -36.30 9.97 12.22
N ASN A 165 -36.92 10.82 11.39
CA ASN A 165 -38.08 10.45 10.58
C ASN A 165 -37.73 9.43 9.46
N ALA A 166 -36.45 9.21 9.14
CA ALA A 166 -35.99 8.21 8.18
C ALA A 166 -35.75 6.82 8.80
N MET A 167 -35.61 6.71 10.12
CA MET A 167 -35.20 5.46 10.79
C MET A 167 -36.22 4.32 10.59
N LEU A 168 -37.49 4.57 10.89
CA LEU A 168 -38.57 3.59 10.73
C LEU A 168 -38.81 3.23 9.25
N PRO A 169 -38.93 4.19 8.31
CA PRO A 169 -39.06 3.86 6.89
C PRO A 169 -37.89 3.05 6.32
N LEU A 170 -36.65 3.39 6.68
CA LEU A 170 -35.48 2.63 6.25
C LEU A 170 -35.49 1.22 6.80
N ALA A 171 -35.85 1.06 8.08
CA ALA A 171 -35.98 -0.25 8.69
C ALA A 171 -37.01 -1.12 7.94
N ASN A 172 -38.19 -0.56 7.63
CA ASN A 172 -39.21 -1.28 6.87
C ASN A 172 -38.70 -1.65 5.46
N LYS A 173 -37.97 -0.77 4.77
CA LYS A 173 -37.36 -1.09 3.47
C LYS A 173 -36.40 -2.29 3.57
N TYR A 174 -35.59 -2.37 4.61
CA TYR A 174 -34.72 -3.53 4.87
C TYR A 174 -35.50 -4.81 5.19
N LEU A 175 -36.58 -4.72 5.97
CA LEU A 175 -37.40 -5.87 6.35
C LEU A 175 -38.20 -6.44 5.17
N ASP A 176 -38.80 -5.55 4.38
CA ASP A 176 -39.68 -5.89 3.28
C ASP A 176 -38.93 -6.10 1.95
N GLY A 177 -37.67 -5.66 1.87
CA GLY A 177 -36.81 -5.79 0.68
C GLY A 177 -37.18 -4.77 -0.40
N ILE A 178 -37.55 -3.55 -0.01
CA ILE A 178 -37.96 -2.49 -0.93
C ILE A 178 -36.72 -1.71 -1.38
N GLY A 179 -36.30 -1.90 -2.64
CA GLY A 179 -35.12 -1.23 -3.20
C GLY A 179 -33.77 -1.78 -2.71
N THR A 180 -33.78 -2.87 -1.94
CA THR A 180 -32.62 -3.58 -1.41
C THR A 180 -32.98 -5.05 -1.18
N GLN A 181 -31.98 -5.92 -1.02
CA GLN A 181 -32.21 -7.27 -0.51
C GLN A 181 -32.74 -7.21 0.94
N LYS A 182 -33.66 -8.12 1.27
CA LYS A 182 -34.17 -8.29 2.65
C LYS A 182 -33.01 -8.50 3.62
N ASN A 183 -32.97 -7.71 4.68
CA ASN A 183 -31.96 -7.78 5.72
C ASN A 183 -32.60 -7.53 7.09
N LEU A 184 -32.83 -8.61 7.83
CA LEU A 184 -33.49 -8.57 9.13
C LEU A 184 -32.65 -7.85 10.20
N ASP A 185 -31.33 -7.99 10.15
CA ASP A 185 -30.43 -7.45 11.17
C ASP A 185 -30.32 -5.92 11.05
N GLU A 186 -30.14 -5.40 9.83
CA GLU A 186 -30.17 -3.95 9.60
C GLU A 186 -31.57 -3.36 9.85
N GLY A 187 -32.63 -4.07 9.48
CA GLY A 187 -34.01 -3.68 9.82
C GLY A 187 -34.21 -3.50 11.32
N LYS A 188 -33.78 -4.48 12.13
CA LYS A 188 -33.84 -4.40 13.61
C LYS A 188 -32.98 -3.28 14.18
N ARG A 189 -31.78 -3.06 13.63
CA ARG A 189 -30.87 -2.00 14.05
C ARG A 189 -31.54 -0.62 13.95
N TYR A 190 -32.12 -0.29 12.80
CA TYR A 190 -32.78 1.00 12.60
C TYR A 190 -34.10 1.12 13.38
N LEU A 191 -34.84 0.02 13.60
CA LEU A 191 -36.00 0.02 14.53
C LEU A 191 -35.59 0.33 15.96
N LYS A 192 -34.49 -0.25 16.44
CA LYS A 192 -33.98 0.01 17.80
C LYS A 192 -33.59 1.48 17.98
N ILE A 193 -32.89 2.06 17.00
CA ILE A 193 -32.55 3.50 17.00
C ILE A 193 -33.83 4.35 17.04
N GLY A 194 -34.84 4.03 16.22
CA GLY A 194 -36.12 4.72 16.25
C GLY A 194 -36.85 4.59 17.61
N ALA A 195 -36.85 3.39 18.19
CA ALA A 195 -37.50 3.09 19.46
C ALA A 195 -36.85 3.81 20.66
N GLU A 196 -35.52 3.85 20.71
CA GLU A 196 -34.74 4.56 21.73
C GLU A 196 -35.01 6.07 21.71
N ASN A 197 -35.39 6.60 20.55
CA ASN A 197 -35.72 8.01 20.36
C ASN A 197 -37.23 8.30 20.42
N GLY A 198 -38.02 7.40 21.01
CA GLY A 198 -39.43 7.63 21.30
C GLY A 198 -40.40 7.34 20.16
N ASN A 199 -39.97 6.75 19.04
CA ASN A 199 -40.89 6.35 17.99
C ASN A 199 -41.69 5.09 18.41
N GLU A 200 -42.95 5.29 18.78
CA GLU A 200 -43.84 4.22 19.27
C GLU A 200 -44.15 3.16 18.21
N GLU A 201 -44.23 3.54 16.92
CA GLU A 201 -44.43 2.59 15.84
C GLU A 201 -43.18 1.72 15.64
N ALA A 202 -41.98 2.29 15.79
CA ALA A 202 -40.75 1.51 15.79
C ALA A 202 -40.67 0.54 16.98
N LYS A 203 -41.11 0.95 18.18
CA LYS A 203 -41.23 0.05 19.35
C LYS A 203 -42.21 -1.09 19.11
N LYS A 204 -43.38 -0.77 18.56
CA LYS A 204 -44.42 -1.76 18.23
C LYS A 204 -43.91 -2.74 17.18
N ARG A 205 -43.29 -2.25 16.11
CA ARG A 205 -42.73 -3.08 15.04
C ARG A 205 -41.59 -3.95 15.52
N LEU A 206 -40.71 -3.42 16.38
CA LEU A 206 -39.65 -4.18 17.03
C LEU A 206 -40.26 -5.31 17.89
N LYS A 207 -41.30 -5.02 18.67
CA LYS A 207 -42.03 -6.01 19.47
C LYS A 207 -42.75 -7.08 18.62
N GLU A 208 -43.28 -6.71 17.45
CA GLU A 208 -43.89 -7.65 16.50
C GLU A 208 -42.85 -8.60 15.88
N ILE A 209 -41.66 -8.08 15.55
CA ILE A 209 -40.55 -8.87 14.99
C ILE A 209 -39.86 -9.72 16.06
N GLU A 210 -39.78 -9.22 17.29
CA GLU A 210 -39.17 -9.93 18.42
C GLU A 210 -40.12 -10.95 19.06
N GLY A 211 -41.44 -10.78 18.89
CA GLY A 211 -42.49 -11.63 19.47
C GLY A 211 -42.43 -11.66 21.01
N PRO A 212 -43.31 -12.44 21.69
CA PRO A 212 -42.98 -12.89 23.04
C PRO A 212 -41.72 -13.75 22.93
N LEU A 213 -40.65 -13.41 23.67
CA LEU A 213 -39.37 -14.14 23.74
C LEU A 213 -39.55 -15.64 23.51
N ASN A 214 -39.34 -16.11 22.26
CA ASN A 214 -39.17 -17.50 21.80
C ASN A 214 -39.86 -17.80 20.45
N SER A 215 -39.18 -17.55 19.33
CA SER A 215 -39.42 -18.33 18.10
C SER A 215 -38.17 -18.69 17.30
N TYR A 216 -36.97 -18.36 17.78
CA TYR A 216 -35.70 -18.72 17.13
C TYR A 216 -34.81 -19.66 17.95
N ALA A 217 -35.21 -19.99 19.18
CA ALA A 217 -34.48 -20.96 19.98
C ALA A 217 -34.69 -22.35 19.40
N ASN A 218 -33.65 -22.85 18.74
CA ASN A 218 -33.47 -24.24 18.35
C ASN A 218 -33.78 -25.11 19.58
N GLU A 219 -34.36 -26.30 19.41
CA GLU A 219 -34.62 -27.21 20.55
C GLU A 219 -33.33 -27.47 21.37
N ALA A 220 -32.18 -27.49 20.68
CA ALA A 220 -30.85 -27.52 21.27
C ALA A 220 -30.54 -26.30 22.17
N GLU A 221 -30.82 -25.06 21.72
CA GLU A 221 -30.65 -23.87 22.56
C GLU A 221 -31.50 -23.97 23.82
N ARG A 222 -32.78 -24.31 23.68
CA ARG A 222 -33.70 -24.39 24.85
C ARG A 222 -33.21 -25.41 25.86
N LYS A 223 -32.75 -26.57 25.39
CA LYS A 223 -32.19 -27.63 26.24
C LYS A 223 -30.91 -27.17 26.93
N TYR A 224 -29.97 -26.57 26.19
CA TYR A 224 -28.73 -26.06 26.78
C TYR A 224 -28.96 -24.90 27.73
N ARG A 225 -29.88 -23.98 27.41
CA ARG A 225 -30.27 -22.86 28.26
C ARG A 225 -30.81 -23.33 29.60
N LYS A 226 -31.77 -24.26 29.59
CA LYS A 226 -32.33 -24.79 30.83
C LYS A 226 -31.25 -25.40 31.73
N ALA A 227 -30.35 -26.19 31.17
CA ALA A 227 -29.23 -26.79 31.92
C ALA A 227 -28.20 -25.73 32.39
N ALA A 228 -27.86 -24.77 31.52
CA ALA A 228 -26.92 -23.70 31.81
C ALA A 228 -27.42 -22.78 32.93
N GLU A 229 -28.73 -22.51 32.97
CA GLU A 229 -29.40 -21.75 34.02
C GLU A 229 -29.40 -22.48 35.37
N THR A 230 -29.41 -23.82 35.36
CA THR A 230 -29.23 -24.64 36.58
C THR A 230 -27.78 -24.77 37.05
N GLY A 231 -26.83 -24.12 36.36
CA GLY A 231 -25.42 -24.09 36.77
C GLY A 231 -24.51 -25.09 36.04
N ASP A 232 -25.03 -25.91 35.14
CA ASP A 232 -24.24 -26.92 34.41
C ASP A 232 -23.15 -26.26 33.54
N VAL A 233 -21.88 -26.52 33.87
CA VAL A 233 -20.71 -25.87 33.27
C VAL A 233 -20.58 -26.21 31.78
N ASP A 234 -20.86 -27.45 31.39
CA ASP A 234 -20.77 -27.91 30.01
C ASP A 234 -21.87 -27.29 29.15
N ALA A 235 -23.08 -27.16 29.69
CA ALA A 235 -24.20 -26.48 29.04
C ALA A 235 -23.92 -24.98 28.90
N GLN A 236 -23.35 -24.33 29.92
CA GLN A 236 -22.93 -22.93 29.82
C GLN A 236 -21.86 -22.74 28.74
N PHE A 237 -20.86 -23.63 28.66
CA PHE A 237 -19.86 -23.60 27.60
C PHE A 237 -20.46 -23.80 26.21
N LYS A 238 -21.31 -24.81 26.03
CA LYS A 238 -21.97 -25.14 24.76
C LYS A 238 -22.91 -24.02 24.30
N LEU A 239 -23.65 -23.41 25.22
CA LEU A 239 -24.54 -22.29 24.93
C LEU A 239 -23.74 -21.06 24.51
N GLY A 240 -22.62 -20.76 25.19
CA GLY A 240 -21.70 -19.71 24.76
C GLY A 240 -21.14 -19.97 23.36
N LEU A 241 -20.78 -21.23 23.05
CA LEU A 241 -20.28 -21.63 21.74
C LEU A 241 -21.36 -21.51 20.64
N ALA A 242 -22.61 -21.86 20.96
CA ALA A 242 -23.74 -21.73 20.06
C ALA A 242 -23.95 -20.27 19.66
N TYR A 243 -23.99 -19.38 20.66
CA TYR A 243 -24.07 -17.94 20.44
C TYR A 243 -22.87 -17.35 19.71
N TYR A 244 -21.66 -17.86 19.93
CA TYR A 244 -20.47 -17.38 19.22
C TYR A 244 -20.48 -17.78 17.74
N LYS A 245 -20.84 -19.03 17.42
CA LYS A 245 -20.81 -19.56 16.06
C LYS A 245 -22.06 -19.22 15.23
N GLY A 246 -23.16 -18.86 15.88
CA GLY A 246 -24.48 -18.77 15.22
C GLY A 246 -25.04 -20.13 14.81
N LYS A 247 -24.51 -21.22 15.37
CA LYS A 247 -24.96 -22.59 15.15
C LYS A 247 -25.71 -23.02 16.41
N ASP A 248 -26.95 -23.46 16.26
CA ASP A 248 -27.83 -23.83 17.38
C ASP A 248 -28.36 -22.67 18.24
N ALA A 249 -28.01 -21.42 17.90
CA ALA A 249 -28.61 -20.17 18.38
C ALA A 249 -28.28 -19.04 17.38
N GLN A 250 -29.08 -17.96 17.31
CA GLN A 250 -28.69 -16.78 16.52
C GLN A 250 -27.38 -16.18 17.07
N GLN A 251 -26.44 -15.84 16.19
CA GLN A 251 -25.13 -15.34 16.64
C GLN A 251 -25.28 -14.10 17.50
N ASN A 252 -24.68 -14.13 18.70
CA ASN A 252 -24.69 -13.04 19.64
C ASN A 252 -23.45 -13.09 20.54
N TYR A 253 -22.46 -12.26 20.25
CA TYR A 253 -21.21 -12.26 21.00
C TYR A 253 -21.37 -11.81 22.46
N VAL A 254 -22.35 -10.97 22.78
CA VAL A 254 -22.60 -10.50 24.15
C VAL A 254 -23.11 -11.65 25.02
N GLU A 255 -24.08 -12.41 24.51
CA GLU A 255 -24.57 -13.61 25.21
C GLU A 255 -23.49 -14.70 25.25
N ALA A 256 -22.70 -14.87 24.19
CA ALA A 256 -21.56 -15.80 24.20
C ALA A 256 -20.57 -15.49 25.33
N ALA A 257 -20.14 -14.22 25.44
CA ALA A 257 -19.22 -13.79 26.49
C ALA A 257 -19.80 -13.98 27.89
N LYS A 258 -21.09 -13.69 28.07
CA LYS A 258 -21.80 -13.86 29.35
C LYS A 258 -21.85 -15.32 29.78
N TRP A 259 -22.20 -16.25 28.88
CA TRP A 259 -22.27 -17.67 29.20
C TRP A 259 -20.90 -18.30 29.41
N TRP A 260 -19.92 -17.96 28.57
CA TRP A 260 -18.56 -18.41 28.81
C TRP A 260 -17.98 -17.81 30.10
N ARG A 261 -18.36 -16.59 30.52
CA ARG A 261 -17.89 -16.03 31.79
C ARG A 261 -18.37 -16.87 32.96
N LYS A 262 -19.66 -17.23 32.99
CA LYS A 262 -20.21 -18.12 34.01
C LYS A 262 -19.50 -19.47 34.05
N ALA A 263 -19.25 -20.08 32.88
CA ALA A 263 -18.53 -21.36 32.81
C ALA A 263 -17.07 -21.22 33.26
N ALA A 264 -16.41 -20.12 32.89
CA ALA A 264 -15.04 -19.80 33.24
C ALA A 264 -14.85 -19.56 34.75
N GLU A 265 -15.80 -18.88 35.39
CA GLU A 265 -15.83 -18.66 36.85
C GLU A 265 -15.96 -19.99 37.62
N GLN A 266 -16.55 -21.01 37.00
CA GLN A 266 -16.63 -22.37 37.54
C GLN A 266 -15.45 -23.28 37.12
N GLY A 267 -14.40 -22.72 36.50
CA GLY A 267 -13.18 -23.46 36.15
C GLY A 267 -13.19 -24.14 34.77
N SER A 268 -14.15 -23.85 33.89
CA SER A 268 -14.14 -24.38 32.52
C SER A 268 -12.93 -23.86 31.73
N VAL A 269 -11.93 -24.72 31.53
CA VAL A 269 -10.67 -24.40 30.83
C VAL A 269 -10.90 -23.85 29.42
N SER A 270 -11.78 -24.48 28.64
CA SER A 270 -12.14 -24.00 27.30
C SER A 270 -12.82 -22.63 27.32
N SER A 271 -13.61 -22.33 28.36
CA SER A 271 -14.28 -21.03 28.51
C SER A 271 -13.30 -19.94 28.94
N LEU A 272 -12.31 -20.26 29.80
CA LEU A 272 -11.23 -19.35 30.17
C LEU A 272 -10.46 -18.89 28.92
N TYR A 273 -10.05 -19.83 28.06
CA TYR A 273 -9.37 -19.52 26.81
C TYR A 273 -10.24 -18.70 25.86
N ASN A 274 -11.52 -19.09 25.68
CA ASN A 274 -12.44 -18.38 24.81
C ASN A 274 -12.74 -16.95 25.31
N LEU A 275 -12.83 -16.71 26.63
CA LEU A 275 -12.94 -15.35 27.16
C LEU A 275 -11.73 -14.50 26.82
N GLY A 276 -10.53 -15.09 26.88
CA GLY A 276 -9.31 -14.44 26.42
C GLY A 276 -9.44 -13.93 24.99
N ILE A 277 -9.98 -14.76 24.08
CA ILE A 277 -10.24 -14.38 22.68
C ILE A 277 -11.26 -13.24 22.59
N MET A 278 -12.36 -13.31 23.36
CA MET A 278 -13.41 -12.29 23.32
C MET A 278 -12.86 -10.91 23.71
N TYR A 279 -12.03 -10.83 24.74
CA TYR A 279 -11.36 -9.58 25.14
C TYR A 279 -10.25 -9.14 24.18
N GLU A 280 -9.50 -10.06 23.57
CA GLU A 280 -8.47 -9.75 22.57
C GLU A 280 -9.09 -9.10 21.31
N ASN A 281 -10.26 -9.59 20.90
CA ASN A 281 -10.94 -9.12 19.69
C ASN A 281 -11.97 -8.01 19.95
N GLY A 282 -12.42 -7.81 21.19
CA GLY A 282 -13.55 -6.93 21.51
C GLY A 282 -14.91 -7.49 21.08
N SER A 283 -15.03 -8.82 20.98
CA SER A 283 -16.26 -9.50 20.58
C SER A 283 -17.20 -9.63 21.77
N GLY A 284 -18.30 -8.87 21.79
CA GLY A 284 -19.31 -8.94 22.87
C GLY A 284 -18.86 -8.40 24.23
N VAL A 285 -17.61 -7.96 24.34
CA VAL A 285 -17.01 -7.26 25.49
C VAL A 285 -16.08 -6.15 24.97
N PRO A 286 -15.84 -5.07 25.73
CA PRO A 286 -14.85 -4.07 25.35
C PRO A 286 -13.47 -4.71 25.17
N LYS A 287 -12.78 -4.38 24.06
CA LYS A 287 -11.43 -4.89 23.78
C LYS A 287 -10.47 -4.47 24.89
N SER A 288 -9.72 -5.43 25.43
CA SER A 288 -8.73 -5.19 26.48
C SER A 288 -7.67 -6.29 26.50
N ASP A 289 -6.43 -5.95 26.15
CA ASP A 289 -5.31 -6.89 26.20
C ASP A 289 -4.97 -7.33 27.62
N ALA A 290 -5.15 -6.43 28.61
CA ALA A 290 -4.92 -6.76 30.02
C ALA A 290 -5.93 -7.81 30.52
N GLU A 291 -7.21 -7.64 30.21
CA GLU A 291 -8.22 -8.64 30.56
C GLU A 291 -8.03 -9.95 29.79
N ALA A 292 -7.74 -9.87 28.48
CA ALA A 292 -7.43 -11.05 27.69
C ALA A 292 -6.28 -11.86 28.31
N SER A 293 -5.21 -11.18 28.73
CA SER A 293 -4.04 -11.82 29.35
C SER A 293 -4.39 -12.47 30.69
N LYS A 294 -5.24 -11.85 31.52
CA LYS A 294 -5.73 -12.47 32.77
C LYS A 294 -6.48 -13.77 32.51
N TRP A 295 -7.37 -13.79 31.52
CA TRP A 295 -8.14 -15.00 31.18
C TRP A 295 -7.28 -16.09 30.55
N TYR A 296 -6.35 -15.73 29.65
CA TYR A 296 -5.38 -16.68 29.10
C TYR A 296 -4.43 -17.23 30.14
N LEU A 297 -3.98 -16.43 31.11
CA LEU A 297 -3.13 -16.89 32.21
C LEU A 297 -3.86 -17.95 33.04
N LYS A 298 -5.11 -17.70 33.43
CA LYS A 298 -5.93 -18.70 34.13
C LYS A 298 -6.11 -19.96 33.30
N ALA A 299 -6.34 -19.86 31.99
CA ALA A 299 -6.41 -21.02 31.11
C ALA A 299 -5.08 -21.80 31.10
N ALA A 300 -3.95 -21.09 30.97
CA ALA A 300 -2.61 -21.64 30.91
C ALA A 300 -2.20 -22.36 32.20
N GLU A 301 -2.54 -21.77 33.36
CA GLU A 301 -2.34 -22.35 34.70
C GLU A 301 -3.15 -23.62 34.90
N ASN A 302 -4.35 -23.71 34.31
CA ASN A 302 -5.18 -24.92 34.29
C ASN A 302 -4.83 -25.90 33.15
N GLY A 303 -3.63 -25.76 32.56
CA GLY A 303 -3.10 -26.73 31.61
C GLY A 303 -3.52 -26.53 30.15
N ASP A 304 -4.28 -25.48 29.80
CA ASP A 304 -4.67 -25.25 28.41
C ASP A 304 -3.45 -24.96 27.52
N VAL A 305 -3.17 -25.87 26.59
CA VAL A 305 -2.00 -25.78 25.70
C VAL A 305 -2.03 -24.51 24.85
N LYS A 306 -3.21 -24.08 24.39
CA LYS A 306 -3.36 -22.86 23.58
C LYS A 306 -3.17 -21.60 24.42
N GLY A 307 -3.68 -21.59 25.65
CA GLY A 307 -3.48 -20.56 26.65
C GLY A 307 -2.01 -20.41 27.03
N GLN A 308 -1.30 -21.52 27.26
CA GLN A 308 0.14 -21.51 27.52
C GLN A 308 0.92 -20.89 26.36
N TYR A 309 0.65 -21.32 25.12
CA TYR A 309 1.26 -20.71 23.93
C TYR A 309 0.94 -19.20 23.83
N LYS A 310 -0.32 -18.82 24.05
CA LYS A 310 -0.76 -17.42 24.02
C LYS A 310 -0.05 -16.58 25.09
N MET A 311 0.15 -17.12 26.29
CA MET A 311 0.90 -16.42 27.34
C MET A 311 2.39 -16.27 27.00
N GLY A 312 3.02 -17.29 26.42
CA GLY A 312 4.37 -17.18 25.88
C GLY A 312 4.50 -16.00 24.91
N TYR A 313 3.56 -15.90 23.96
CA TYR A 313 3.50 -14.80 22.99
C TYR A 313 3.26 -13.43 23.63
N ARG A 314 2.35 -13.34 24.60
CA ARG A 314 2.02 -12.09 25.28
C ARG A 314 3.19 -11.56 26.12
N PHE A 315 3.91 -12.43 26.83
CA PHE A 315 5.12 -12.04 27.56
C PHE A 315 6.28 -11.65 26.63
N ALA A 316 6.46 -12.33 25.49
CA ALA A 316 7.51 -11.98 24.53
C ALA A 316 7.33 -10.58 23.91
N ASN A 317 6.07 -10.15 23.75
CA ASN A 317 5.74 -8.90 23.07
C ASN A 317 5.21 -7.80 24.01
N GLY A 318 5.05 -8.08 25.31
CA GLY A 318 4.50 -7.13 26.28
C GLY A 318 3.02 -6.77 26.05
N ILE A 319 2.21 -7.72 25.57
CA ILE A 319 0.81 -7.47 25.17
C ILE A 319 -0.12 -7.77 26.35
N GLY A 320 -0.58 -6.73 27.05
CA GLY A 320 -1.47 -6.85 28.21
C GLY A 320 -0.78 -7.34 29.50
N VAL A 321 0.52 -7.60 29.42
CA VAL A 321 1.45 -7.91 30.53
C VAL A 321 2.77 -7.23 30.24
N ALA A 322 3.60 -6.99 31.26
CA ALA A 322 4.95 -6.47 31.03
C ALA A 322 5.78 -7.49 30.23
N LYS A 323 6.60 -7.01 29.29
CA LYS A 323 7.49 -7.88 28.51
C LYS A 323 8.44 -8.62 29.45
N ASN A 324 8.54 -9.93 29.29
CA ASN A 324 9.41 -10.78 30.12
C ASN A 324 9.82 -12.04 29.36
N ASP A 325 11.07 -12.10 28.91
CA ASP A 325 11.58 -13.19 28.07
C ASP A 325 11.68 -14.53 28.82
N ASN A 326 11.96 -14.50 30.13
CA ASN A 326 12.01 -15.70 30.97
C ASN A 326 10.62 -16.32 31.17
N GLU A 327 9.60 -15.50 31.45
CA GLU A 327 8.22 -16.00 31.54
C GLU A 327 7.71 -16.48 30.18
N SER A 328 8.05 -15.77 29.09
CA SER A 328 7.79 -16.22 27.73
C SER A 328 8.35 -17.62 27.48
N PHE A 329 9.63 -17.84 27.78
CA PHE A 329 10.27 -19.14 27.63
C PHE A 329 9.57 -20.22 28.44
N LYS A 330 9.26 -19.98 29.73
CA LYS A 330 8.56 -20.95 30.59
C LYS A 330 7.21 -21.37 30.02
N TRP A 331 6.40 -20.42 29.54
CA TRP A 331 5.08 -20.72 28.99
C TRP A 331 5.15 -21.44 27.65
N TYR A 332 6.07 -21.04 26.76
CA TYR A 332 6.33 -21.80 25.55
C TYR A 332 6.85 -23.21 25.85
N TYR A 333 7.75 -23.39 26.82
CA TYR A 333 8.25 -24.69 27.25
C TYR A 333 7.13 -25.63 27.68
N ARG A 334 6.21 -25.15 28.54
CA ARG A 334 5.04 -25.92 28.97
C ARG A 334 4.17 -26.33 27.78
N ALA A 335 3.87 -25.41 26.87
CA ALA A 335 3.05 -25.71 25.69
C ALA A 335 3.75 -26.70 24.74
N ALA A 336 5.06 -26.56 24.53
CA ALA A 336 5.86 -27.39 23.65
C ALA A 336 6.02 -28.83 24.15
N CYS A 337 6.19 -29.01 25.47
CA CYS A 337 6.18 -30.32 26.13
C CYS A 337 4.85 -31.06 25.94
N GLN A 338 3.75 -30.33 25.79
CA GLN A 338 2.42 -30.88 25.47
C GLN A 338 2.15 -31.01 23.95
N GLY A 339 3.20 -30.90 23.12
CA GLY A 339 3.09 -31.11 21.68
C GLY A 339 2.64 -29.89 20.87
N ASN A 340 2.54 -28.70 21.46
CA ASN A 340 2.17 -27.51 20.70
C ASN A 340 3.24 -27.16 19.65
N GLU A 341 2.95 -27.45 18.40
CA GLU A 341 3.81 -27.20 17.24
C GLU A 341 4.36 -25.76 17.21
N ARG A 342 3.51 -24.74 17.40
CA ARG A 342 3.95 -23.34 17.34
C ARG A 342 4.87 -22.97 18.50
N ALA A 343 4.63 -23.52 19.69
CA ALA A 343 5.50 -23.31 20.83
C ALA A 343 6.85 -24.01 20.65
N GLN A 344 6.86 -25.22 20.08
CA GLN A 344 8.10 -25.94 19.73
C GLN A 344 8.94 -25.14 18.72
N LEU A 345 8.33 -24.60 17.66
CA LEU A 345 9.01 -23.69 16.74
C LEU A 345 9.60 -22.48 17.48
N ARG A 346 8.82 -21.82 18.34
CA ARG A 346 9.27 -20.63 19.08
C ARG A 346 10.42 -20.93 20.03
N LEU A 347 10.38 -22.02 20.78
CA LEU A 347 11.51 -22.44 21.62
C LEU A 347 12.73 -22.79 20.80
N GLY A 348 12.54 -23.49 19.68
CA GLY A 348 13.62 -23.82 18.77
C GLY A 348 14.41 -22.59 18.35
N LEU A 349 13.71 -21.53 17.94
CA LEU A 349 14.32 -20.26 17.56
C LEU A 349 14.97 -19.53 18.75
N ILE A 350 14.29 -19.45 19.91
CA ILE A 350 14.85 -18.81 21.10
C ILE A 350 16.16 -19.48 21.53
N CYS A 351 16.20 -20.82 21.55
CA CYS A 351 17.40 -21.56 21.93
C CYS A 351 18.55 -21.44 20.92
N LEU A 352 18.26 -21.12 19.65
CA LEU A 352 19.29 -20.90 18.63
C LEU A 352 19.90 -19.51 18.75
N ASP A 353 19.07 -18.48 18.97
CA ASP A 353 19.49 -17.08 19.00
C ASP A 353 20.16 -16.67 20.33
N ASP A 354 19.82 -17.32 21.44
CA ASP A 354 20.27 -16.93 22.77
C ASP A 354 21.42 -17.80 23.30
N ALA A 355 22.55 -17.16 23.62
CA ALA A 355 23.73 -17.80 24.19
C ALA A 355 23.48 -18.40 25.59
N GLN A 356 22.41 -18.02 26.29
CA GLN A 356 22.03 -18.60 27.59
C GLN A 356 21.43 -20.01 27.45
N HIS A 357 20.93 -20.36 26.25
CA HIS A 357 20.24 -21.61 26.00
C HIS A 357 21.08 -22.52 25.09
N ASN A 358 20.87 -23.83 25.23
CA ASN A 358 21.61 -24.79 24.41
C ASN A 358 21.03 -24.86 22.99
N SER A 359 21.81 -24.40 22.00
CA SER A 359 21.41 -24.43 20.59
C SER A 359 21.11 -25.85 20.08
N ALA A 360 21.70 -26.90 20.68
CA ALA A 360 21.37 -28.28 20.33
C ALA A 360 19.93 -28.66 20.73
N ASP A 361 19.46 -28.18 21.88
CA ASP A 361 18.06 -28.36 22.30
C ASP A 361 17.12 -27.59 21.38
N GLY A 362 17.56 -26.42 20.87
CA GLY A 362 16.84 -25.65 19.86
C GLY A 362 16.55 -26.46 18.59
N VAL A 363 17.57 -27.13 18.06
CA VAL A 363 17.41 -28.03 16.90
C VAL A 363 16.45 -29.18 17.19
N GLN A 364 16.45 -29.75 18.41
CA GLN A 364 15.51 -30.81 18.79
C GLN A 364 14.05 -30.31 18.83
N TRP A 365 13.82 -29.09 19.33
CA TRP A 365 12.48 -28.49 19.30
C TRP A 365 12.01 -28.16 17.89
N LEU A 366 12.90 -27.61 17.04
CA LEU A 366 12.60 -27.42 15.62
C LEU A 366 12.25 -28.73 14.93
N ARG A 367 12.99 -29.81 15.20
CA ARG A 367 12.71 -31.14 14.65
C ARG A 367 11.32 -31.64 15.03
N LYS A 368 10.93 -31.55 16.30
CA LYS A 368 9.57 -31.92 16.74
C LYS A 368 8.47 -31.12 16.02
N ALA A 369 8.67 -29.81 15.83
CA ALA A 369 7.71 -28.98 15.09
C ALA A 369 7.68 -29.31 13.59
N ALA A 370 8.85 -29.59 13.00
CA ALA A 370 9.02 -29.93 11.59
C ALA A 370 8.38 -31.29 11.24
N GLU A 371 8.51 -32.27 12.12
CA GLU A 371 7.87 -33.60 12.02
C GLU A 371 6.34 -33.53 12.11
N GLN A 372 5.80 -32.53 12.82
CA GLN A 372 4.37 -32.20 12.82
C GLN A 372 3.91 -31.47 11.55
N GLY A 373 4.81 -31.23 10.60
CA GLY A 373 4.51 -30.57 9.33
C GLY A 373 4.64 -29.06 9.35
N ASN A 374 5.17 -28.42 10.40
CA ASN A 374 5.34 -26.96 10.37
C ASN A 374 6.38 -26.54 9.31
N CYS A 375 5.91 -25.82 8.28
CA CYS A 375 6.72 -25.38 7.15
C CYS A 375 7.92 -24.50 7.56
N GLU A 376 7.75 -23.59 8.53
CA GLU A 376 8.82 -22.71 8.99
C GLU A 376 9.88 -23.49 9.78
N ALA A 377 9.48 -24.40 10.65
CA ALA A 377 10.39 -25.28 11.39
C ALA A 377 11.20 -26.18 10.45
N GLN A 378 10.57 -26.72 9.39
CA GLN A 378 11.27 -27.47 8.35
C GLN A 378 12.33 -26.59 7.65
N PHE A 379 11.96 -25.37 7.25
CA PHE A 379 12.91 -24.44 6.63
C PHE A 379 14.08 -24.12 7.57
N GLN A 380 13.80 -23.75 8.82
CA GLN A 380 14.81 -23.39 9.82
C GLN A 380 15.72 -24.57 10.18
N LEU A 381 15.18 -25.79 10.24
CA LEU A 381 15.97 -26.99 10.43
C LEU A 381 16.90 -27.25 9.23
N GLY A 382 16.43 -26.97 8.01
CA GLY A 382 17.27 -26.95 6.82
C GLY A 382 18.44 -25.97 6.93
N VAL A 383 18.19 -24.75 7.46
CA VAL A 383 19.23 -23.75 7.72
C VAL A 383 20.23 -24.24 8.76
N CYS A 384 19.75 -24.79 9.88
CA CYS A 384 20.60 -25.34 10.94
C CYS A 384 21.57 -26.38 10.38
N TYR A 385 21.09 -27.33 9.58
CA TYR A 385 21.93 -28.37 8.97
C TYR A 385 22.85 -27.86 7.85
N THR A 386 22.48 -26.77 7.18
CA THR A 386 23.33 -26.15 6.14
C THR A 386 24.54 -25.45 6.76
N VAL A 387 24.31 -24.71 7.85
CA VAL A 387 25.33 -23.86 8.49
C VAL A 387 26.06 -24.58 9.63
N GLY A 388 25.44 -25.62 10.22
CA GLY A 388 25.93 -26.28 11.42
C GLY A 388 25.55 -25.55 12.71
N TRP A 389 24.42 -24.84 12.72
CA TRP A 389 23.97 -24.11 13.90
C TRP A 389 23.22 -25.04 14.85
N GLY A 390 23.76 -25.26 16.04
CA GLY A 390 23.18 -26.19 17.03
C GLY A 390 23.30 -27.68 16.65
N CYS A 391 23.89 -28.02 15.50
CA CYS A 391 24.08 -29.39 15.06
C CYS A 391 25.31 -29.52 14.14
N LYS A 392 25.71 -30.76 13.83
CA LYS A 392 26.73 -30.99 12.80
C LYS A 392 26.16 -30.67 11.42
N ILE A 393 26.97 -30.03 10.57
CA ILE A 393 26.62 -29.79 9.15
C ILE A 393 26.21 -31.11 8.50
N ASN A 394 25.05 -31.11 7.85
CA ASN A 394 24.53 -32.26 7.12
C ASN A 394 23.67 -31.80 5.94
N TYR A 395 24.27 -31.71 4.76
CA TYR A 395 23.57 -31.22 3.57
C TYR A 395 22.43 -32.13 3.09
N MET A 396 22.48 -33.43 3.39
CA MET A 396 21.40 -34.36 3.02
C MET A 396 20.14 -34.12 3.85
N GLU A 397 20.30 -33.96 5.18
CA GLU A 397 19.20 -33.55 6.05
C GLU A 397 18.69 -32.15 5.66
N ALA A 398 19.60 -31.21 5.39
CA ALA A 398 19.21 -29.88 4.94
C ALA A 398 18.34 -29.94 3.68
N ALA A 399 18.77 -30.71 2.68
CA ALA A 399 18.03 -30.90 1.44
C ALA A 399 16.65 -31.53 1.66
N HIS A 400 16.57 -32.54 2.53
CA HIS A 400 15.30 -33.19 2.90
C HIS A 400 14.31 -32.19 3.49
N TRP A 401 14.73 -31.41 4.48
CA TRP A 401 13.87 -30.44 5.17
C TRP A 401 13.47 -29.26 4.28
N TYR A 402 14.39 -28.74 3.45
CA TYR A 402 14.05 -27.73 2.45
C TYR A 402 13.05 -28.25 1.41
N ALA A 403 13.18 -29.50 0.96
CA ALA A 403 12.23 -30.07 0.00
C ALA A 403 10.82 -30.18 0.58
N LEU A 404 10.68 -30.55 1.86
CA LEU A 404 9.39 -30.58 2.56
C LEU A 404 8.80 -29.16 2.71
N ALA A 405 9.60 -28.18 3.14
CA ALA A 405 9.14 -26.80 3.27
C ALA A 405 8.72 -26.20 1.90
N GLY A 406 9.49 -26.48 0.85
CA GLY A 406 9.21 -26.02 -0.51
C GLY A 406 7.89 -26.57 -1.07
N LYS A 407 7.60 -27.86 -0.81
CA LYS A 407 6.32 -28.51 -1.19
C LYS A 407 5.11 -27.84 -0.53
N GLN A 408 5.29 -27.25 0.66
CA GLN A 408 4.26 -26.51 1.36
C GLN A 408 4.09 -25.06 0.90
N GLY A 409 4.93 -24.58 -0.03
CA GLY A 409 4.78 -23.24 -0.60
C GLY A 409 6.02 -22.36 -0.45
N LYS A 410 6.93 -22.63 0.49
CA LYS A 410 8.10 -21.78 0.80
C LYS A 410 9.11 -21.75 -0.35
N ASP A 411 9.12 -20.68 -1.14
CA ASP A 411 10.02 -20.52 -2.29
C ASP A 411 11.48 -20.35 -1.88
N GLU A 412 11.77 -19.73 -0.73
CA GLU A 412 13.15 -19.63 -0.22
C GLU A 412 13.75 -21.00 0.07
N ALA A 413 12.93 -21.98 0.46
CA ALA A 413 13.39 -23.35 0.68
C ALA A 413 13.88 -23.99 -0.63
N TYR A 414 13.13 -23.83 -1.73
CA TYR A 414 13.58 -24.29 -3.05
C TYR A 414 14.81 -23.52 -3.55
N TYR A 415 14.91 -22.21 -3.29
CA TYR A 415 16.12 -21.46 -3.59
C TYR A 415 17.34 -22.01 -2.85
N GLN A 416 17.25 -22.26 -1.54
CA GLN A 416 18.36 -22.85 -0.77
C GLN A 416 18.68 -24.27 -1.24
N LEU A 417 17.67 -25.05 -1.63
CA LEU A 417 17.86 -26.38 -2.20
C LEU A 417 18.63 -26.31 -3.52
N GLY A 418 18.27 -25.40 -4.42
CA GLY A 418 19.02 -25.14 -5.65
C GLY A 418 20.48 -24.79 -5.39
N ARG A 419 20.76 -23.96 -4.37
CA ARG A 419 22.12 -23.63 -3.94
C ARG A 419 22.90 -24.81 -3.40
N LEU A 420 22.26 -25.70 -2.64
CA LEU A 420 22.89 -26.94 -2.17
C LEU A 420 23.29 -27.82 -3.35
N TYR A 421 22.43 -27.96 -4.36
CA TYR A 421 22.76 -28.73 -5.56
C TYR A 421 23.87 -28.08 -6.41
N GLU A 422 23.86 -26.75 -6.56
CA GLU A 422 24.91 -26.04 -7.30
C GLU A 422 26.29 -26.15 -6.64
N HIS A 423 26.37 -26.09 -5.30
CA HIS A 423 27.65 -25.97 -4.61
C HIS A 423 28.13 -27.25 -3.91
N GLN A 424 27.23 -28.06 -3.35
CA GLN A 424 27.56 -29.24 -2.56
C GLN A 424 27.32 -30.53 -3.35
N PHE A 425 26.21 -30.63 -4.10
CA PHE A 425 25.87 -31.79 -4.93
C PHE A 425 26.20 -31.57 -6.42
N LYS A 426 27.41 -31.09 -6.71
CA LYS A 426 27.84 -30.64 -8.05
C LYS A 426 27.68 -31.67 -9.18
N ASN A 427 27.56 -32.96 -8.84
CA ASN A 427 27.30 -34.04 -9.80
C ASN A 427 25.87 -34.03 -10.37
N TYR A 428 24.99 -33.18 -9.83
CA TYR A 428 23.57 -33.08 -10.14
C TYR A 428 23.18 -31.63 -10.48
N PRO A 429 23.76 -31.04 -11.53
CA PRO A 429 23.54 -29.63 -11.86
C PRO A 429 22.13 -29.37 -12.42
N SER A 430 21.48 -30.37 -13.04
CA SER A 430 20.13 -30.25 -13.56
C SER A 430 19.09 -30.08 -12.44
N GLU A 431 19.34 -30.70 -11.30
CA GLU A 431 18.53 -30.59 -10.09
C GLU A 431 18.60 -29.19 -9.49
N ALA A 432 19.78 -28.54 -9.54
CA ALA A 432 19.92 -27.15 -9.12
C ALA A 432 18.98 -26.24 -9.94
N VAL A 433 19.00 -26.39 -11.27
CA VAL A 433 18.11 -25.65 -12.18
C VAL A 433 16.65 -25.94 -11.87
N TYR A 434 16.28 -27.21 -11.70
CA TYR A 434 14.90 -27.60 -11.38
C TYR A 434 14.37 -26.87 -10.13
N TYR A 435 15.14 -26.84 -9.03
CA TYR A 435 14.72 -26.15 -7.82
C TYR A 435 14.75 -24.62 -7.96
N TYR A 436 15.73 -24.06 -8.68
CA TYR A 436 15.71 -22.64 -9.02
C TYR A 436 14.48 -22.26 -9.85
N GLU A 437 14.06 -23.09 -10.80
CA GLU A 437 12.87 -22.86 -11.60
C GLU A 437 11.58 -22.88 -10.76
N LEU A 438 11.45 -23.84 -9.83
CA LEU A 438 10.32 -23.88 -8.90
C LEU A 438 10.22 -22.61 -8.03
N ALA A 439 11.35 -22.10 -7.53
CA ALA A 439 11.40 -20.87 -6.75
C ALA A 439 11.17 -19.62 -7.64
N ALA A 440 11.78 -19.57 -8.82
CA ALA A 440 11.72 -18.45 -9.74
C ALA A 440 10.30 -18.22 -10.29
N LYS A 441 9.57 -19.31 -10.58
CA LYS A 441 8.15 -19.29 -10.97
C LYS A 441 7.23 -18.73 -9.88
N LYS A 442 7.62 -18.86 -8.60
CA LYS A 442 6.93 -18.23 -7.46
C LYS A 442 7.33 -16.77 -7.22
N GLY A 443 8.23 -16.22 -8.04
CA GLY A 443 8.68 -14.83 -7.95
C GLY A 443 9.96 -14.63 -7.16
N ASN A 444 10.64 -15.69 -6.70
CA ASN A 444 11.85 -15.52 -5.88
C ASN A 444 12.98 -14.80 -6.65
N CYS A 445 13.30 -13.58 -6.23
CA CYS A 445 14.27 -12.70 -6.89
C CYS A 445 15.67 -13.34 -7.05
N ASN A 446 16.16 -14.04 -6.02
CA ASN A 446 17.48 -14.67 -6.04
C ASN A 446 17.49 -15.92 -6.91
N ALA A 447 16.42 -16.72 -6.88
CA ALA A 447 16.30 -17.89 -7.75
C ALA A 447 16.20 -17.48 -9.22
N GLN A 448 15.48 -16.41 -9.56
CA GLN A 448 15.45 -15.86 -10.92
C GLN A 448 16.85 -15.45 -11.40
N PHE A 449 17.64 -14.80 -10.54
CA PHE A 449 19.03 -14.47 -10.87
C PHE A 449 19.90 -15.73 -11.09
N CYS A 450 19.81 -16.71 -10.18
CA CYS A 450 20.57 -17.96 -10.29
C CYS A 450 20.16 -18.75 -11.54
N LEU A 451 18.87 -18.84 -11.85
CA LEU A 451 18.36 -19.50 -13.05
C LEU A 451 18.84 -18.80 -14.33
N GLY A 452 18.83 -17.47 -14.36
CA GLY A 452 19.44 -16.70 -15.44
C GLY A 452 20.92 -17.02 -15.61
N SER A 453 21.66 -17.15 -14.52
CA SER A 453 23.08 -17.55 -14.51
C SER A 453 23.30 -18.98 -14.99
N CYS A 454 22.39 -19.91 -14.70
CA CYS A 454 22.44 -21.27 -15.23
C CYS A 454 22.28 -21.28 -16.76
N TYR A 455 21.31 -20.54 -17.31
CA TYR A 455 21.13 -20.41 -18.77
C TYR A 455 22.26 -19.66 -19.46
N ASP A 456 22.83 -18.63 -18.82
CA ASP A 456 23.94 -17.83 -19.36
C ASP A 456 25.24 -18.64 -19.46
N ARG A 457 25.48 -19.55 -18.51
CA ARG A 457 26.70 -20.37 -18.44
C ARG A 457 26.52 -21.81 -18.94
N GLY A 458 25.30 -22.23 -19.27
CA GLY A 458 24.97 -23.61 -19.61
C GLY A 458 25.19 -24.62 -18.45
N VAL A 459 24.95 -24.21 -17.20
CA VAL A 459 25.10 -25.07 -16.02
C VAL A 459 23.79 -25.80 -15.73
N GLY A 460 23.76 -27.13 -15.93
CA GLY A 460 22.57 -27.97 -15.70
C GLY A 460 21.48 -27.84 -16.76
N VAL A 461 21.65 -26.91 -17.70
CA VAL A 461 20.79 -26.67 -18.87
C VAL A 461 21.66 -26.30 -20.07
N LYS A 462 21.10 -26.45 -21.28
CA LYS A 462 21.76 -25.92 -22.47
C LYS A 462 21.86 -24.39 -22.37
N GLU A 463 23.02 -23.86 -22.73
CA GLU A 463 23.24 -22.40 -22.80
C GLU A 463 22.16 -21.75 -23.67
N ASN A 464 21.52 -20.71 -23.11
CA ASN A 464 20.47 -19.96 -23.78
C ASN A 464 20.48 -18.50 -23.29
N PRO A 465 21.20 -17.62 -24.01
CA PRO A 465 21.29 -16.21 -23.65
C PRO A 465 19.93 -15.49 -23.64
N SER A 466 18.97 -15.88 -24.46
CA SER A 466 17.64 -15.26 -24.49
C SER A 466 16.85 -15.56 -23.21
N GLU A 467 16.88 -16.82 -22.75
CA GLU A 467 16.27 -17.22 -21.48
C GLU A 467 17.00 -16.60 -20.28
N ALA A 468 18.33 -16.55 -20.33
CA ALA A 468 19.12 -15.86 -19.31
C ALA A 468 18.69 -14.39 -19.15
N LEU A 469 18.55 -13.67 -20.27
CA LEU A 469 18.10 -12.29 -20.29
C LEU A 469 16.71 -12.15 -19.68
N HIS A 470 15.77 -13.03 -20.03
CA HIS A 470 14.41 -13.04 -19.49
C HIS A 470 14.42 -13.16 -17.95
N TRP A 471 15.12 -14.16 -17.41
CA TRP A 471 15.18 -14.38 -15.97
C TRP A 471 15.92 -13.27 -15.22
N TYR A 472 17.01 -12.74 -15.79
CA TYR A 472 17.68 -11.59 -15.23
C TYR A 472 16.77 -10.35 -15.23
N GLN A 473 15.97 -10.11 -16.28
CA GLN A 473 15.03 -8.99 -16.32
C GLN A 473 13.98 -9.09 -15.21
N LEU A 474 13.43 -10.28 -14.96
CA LEU A 474 12.50 -10.51 -13.85
C LEU A 474 13.15 -10.20 -12.49
N SER A 475 14.37 -10.68 -12.26
CA SER A 475 15.12 -10.42 -11.03
C SER A 475 15.49 -8.93 -10.88
N ALA A 476 15.89 -8.28 -11.97
CA ALA A 476 16.27 -6.86 -12.00
C ALA A 476 15.10 -5.92 -11.69
N LYS A 477 13.86 -6.26 -12.12
CA LYS A 477 12.63 -5.53 -11.77
C LYS A 477 12.38 -5.53 -10.25
N GLN A 478 12.84 -6.55 -9.54
CA GLN A 478 12.77 -6.65 -8.09
C GLN A 478 13.97 -6.00 -7.37
N GLY A 479 14.83 -5.27 -8.09
CA GLY A 479 15.95 -4.53 -7.51
C GLY A 479 17.26 -5.32 -7.42
N ASN A 480 17.36 -6.51 -8.03
CA ASN A 480 18.62 -7.26 -8.01
C ASN A 480 19.73 -6.56 -8.81
N LYS A 481 20.72 -6.02 -8.10
CA LYS A 481 21.84 -5.27 -8.69
C LYS A 481 22.77 -6.13 -9.56
N ASN A 482 22.93 -7.42 -9.22
CA ASN A 482 23.76 -8.34 -10.00
C ASN A 482 23.05 -8.72 -11.31
N ALA A 483 21.73 -8.94 -11.27
CA ALA A 483 20.94 -9.16 -12.47
C ALA A 483 20.99 -7.94 -13.41
N LYS A 484 20.80 -6.72 -12.89
CA LYS A 484 20.97 -5.48 -13.68
C LYS A 484 22.36 -5.40 -14.34
N THR A 485 23.41 -5.74 -13.59
CA THR A 485 24.78 -5.76 -14.12
C THR A 485 24.93 -6.76 -15.25
N ASN A 486 24.41 -7.99 -15.09
CA ASN A 486 24.48 -9.02 -16.13
C ASN A 486 23.69 -8.62 -17.38
N ILE A 487 22.50 -8.04 -17.24
CA ILE A 487 21.74 -7.47 -18.38
C ILE A 487 22.57 -6.41 -19.11
N GLY A 488 23.21 -5.51 -18.36
CA GLY A 488 24.10 -4.50 -18.95
C GLY A 488 25.24 -5.12 -19.75
N VAL A 489 25.86 -6.20 -19.23
CA VAL A 489 26.91 -6.94 -19.95
C VAL A 489 26.36 -7.62 -21.21
N MET A 490 25.14 -8.15 -21.16
CA MET A 490 24.50 -8.80 -22.32
C MET A 490 24.24 -7.79 -23.45
N TYR A 491 23.70 -6.61 -23.15
CA TYR A 491 23.54 -5.53 -24.13
C TYR A 491 24.89 -4.98 -24.62
N PHE A 492 25.90 -4.91 -23.76
CA PHE A 492 27.24 -4.47 -24.14
C PHE A 492 27.90 -5.42 -25.14
N LYS A 493 27.78 -6.74 -24.91
CA LYS A 493 28.38 -7.77 -25.78
C LYS A 493 27.50 -8.13 -26.98
N GLY A 494 26.20 -7.88 -26.90
CA GLY A 494 25.22 -8.38 -27.86
C GLY A 494 24.93 -9.87 -27.70
N ASN A 495 24.94 -10.39 -26.46
CA ASN A 495 24.66 -11.79 -26.17
C ASN A 495 23.18 -11.97 -25.82
N GLY A 496 22.41 -12.70 -26.64
CA GLY A 496 20.95 -12.85 -26.46
C GLY A 496 20.14 -11.59 -26.77
N THR A 497 20.79 -10.54 -27.26
CA THR A 497 20.19 -9.25 -27.62
C THR A 497 21.10 -8.51 -28.60
N PRO A 498 20.61 -7.62 -29.48
CA PRO A 498 21.48 -6.74 -30.26
C PRO A 498 22.37 -5.87 -29.36
N LYS A 499 23.58 -5.55 -29.84
CA LYS A 499 24.48 -4.63 -29.12
C LYS A 499 23.81 -3.27 -28.95
N ASP A 500 23.74 -2.79 -27.71
CA ASP A 500 23.19 -1.48 -27.37
C ASP A 500 23.93 -0.89 -26.17
N TYR A 501 24.88 0.01 -26.44
CA TYR A 501 25.66 0.67 -25.41
C TYR A 501 24.83 1.64 -24.57
N LYS A 502 23.77 2.25 -25.11
CA LYS A 502 22.92 3.15 -24.33
C LYS A 502 22.17 2.35 -23.27
N THR A 503 21.54 1.25 -23.66
CA THR A 503 20.82 0.38 -22.73
C THR A 503 21.79 -0.24 -21.72
N ALA A 504 22.96 -0.72 -22.15
CA ALA A 504 24.01 -1.20 -21.25
C ALA A 504 24.40 -0.15 -20.19
N TYR A 505 24.63 1.10 -20.62
CA TYR A 505 24.94 2.21 -19.73
C TYR A 505 23.85 2.43 -18.67
N THR A 506 22.58 2.45 -19.07
CA THR A 506 21.46 2.68 -18.13
C THR A 506 21.38 1.59 -17.06
N TYR A 507 21.55 0.32 -17.43
CA TYR A 507 21.56 -0.79 -16.48
C TYR A 507 22.78 -0.74 -15.56
N PHE A 508 23.97 -0.40 -16.07
CA PHE A 508 25.15 -0.23 -15.22
C PHE A 508 25.01 0.94 -14.26
N LEU A 509 24.47 2.07 -14.71
CA LEU A 509 24.21 3.23 -13.86
C LEU A 509 23.25 2.84 -12.72
N SER A 510 22.11 2.24 -13.07
CA SER A 510 21.12 1.81 -12.09
C SER A 510 21.65 0.75 -11.11
N ALA A 511 22.52 -0.17 -11.55
CA ALA A 511 23.17 -1.13 -10.66
C ALA A 511 24.26 -0.47 -9.78
N SER A 512 24.99 0.50 -10.31
CA SER A 512 26.00 1.27 -9.58
C SER A 512 25.36 2.10 -8.46
N GLU A 513 24.21 2.72 -8.70
CA GLU A 513 23.43 3.45 -7.68
C GLU A 513 22.98 2.54 -6.53
N LEU A 514 22.78 1.24 -6.79
CA LEU A 514 22.51 0.21 -5.78
C LEU A 514 23.79 -0.36 -5.12
N GLY A 515 24.95 0.27 -5.35
CA GLY A 515 26.23 -0.15 -4.80
C GLY A 515 26.75 -1.45 -5.42
N CYS A 516 26.60 -1.66 -6.73
CA CYS A 516 27.26 -2.75 -7.44
C CYS A 516 28.60 -2.29 -8.04
N ASN A 517 29.70 -2.68 -7.39
CA ASN A 517 31.06 -2.25 -7.77
C ASN A 517 31.48 -2.77 -9.15
N THR A 518 30.94 -3.91 -9.60
CA THR A 518 31.16 -4.45 -10.94
C THR A 518 30.52 -3.55 -12.00
N ALA A 519 29.29 -3.09 -11.76
CA ALA A 519 28.63 -2.13 -12.64
C ALA A 519 29.36 -0.78 -12.67
N THR A 520 29.81 -0.28 -11.51
CA THR A 520 30.62 0.95 -11.44
C THR A 520 31.91 0.82 -12.25
N THR A 521 32.58 -0.34 -12.17
CA THR A 521 33.77 -0.61 -12.98
C THR A 521 33.44 -0.65 -14.48
N ASN A 522 32.31 -1.25 -14.87
CA ASN A 522 31.87 -1.25 -16.26
C ASN A 522 31.55 0.16 -16.79
N LEU A 523 30.96 1.05 -15.97
CA LEU A 523 30.81 2.47 -16.34
C LEU A 523 32.16 3.12 -16.61
N GLY A 524 33.16 2.86 -15.76
CA GLY A 524 34.53 3.33 -15.98
C GLY A 524 35.10 2.88 -17.33
N ILE A 525 34.86 1.62 -17.72
CA ILE A 525 35.23 1.11 -19.05
C ILE A 525 34.50 1.87 -20.15
N MET A 526 33.21 2.16 -20.00
CA MET A 526 32.45 2.90 -21.02
C MET A 526 33.01 4.30 -21.25
N PHE A 527 33.40 5.01 -20.18
CA PHE A 527 34.04 6.32 -20.26
C PHE A 527 35.44 6.30 -20.88
N ILE A 528 36.26 5.27 -20.60
CA ILE A 528 37.59 5.14 -21.23
C ILE A 528 37.49 5.00 -22.75
N ASN A 529 36.48 4.28 -23.23
CA ASN A 529 36.38 3.89 -24.64
C ASN A 529 35.43 4.76 -25.45
N GLY A 530 34.68 5.64 -24.80
CA GLY A 530 33.65 6.43 -25.45
C GLY A 530 32.44 5.60 -25.90
N TYR A 531 32.12 4.50 -25.20
CA TYR A 531 30.95 3.69 -25.52
C TYR A 531 29.69 4.41 -25.03
N TYR A 532 28.86 4.91 -25.97
CA TYR A 532 27.68 5.76 -25.75
C TYR A 532 27.96 7.14 -25.12
N VAL A 533 28.88 7.23 -24.16
CA VAL A 533 29.32 8.47 -23.53
C VAL A 533 30.55 9.05 -24.25
N LYS A 534 30.77 10.36 -24.16
CA LYS A 534 32.03 10.97 -24.63
C LYS A 534 33.20 10.37 -23.85
N LYS A 535 34.29 10.08 -24.57
CA LYS A 535 35.53 9.59 -23.98
C LYS A 535 36.03 10.57 -22.91
N ASP A 536 36.13 10.11 -21.66
CA ASP A 536 36.51 10.93 -20.50
C ASP A 536 37.28 10.09 -19.46
N TYR A 537 38.59 10.27 -19.45
CA TYR A 537 39.48 9.55 -18.55
C TYR A 537 39.37 10.00 -17.09
N HIS A 538 38.96 11.24 -16.81
CA HIS A 538 38.77 11.72 -15.44
C HIS A 538 37.54 11.07 -14.81
N GLN A 539 36.43 11.01 -15.55
CA GLN A 539 35.21 10.34 -15.09
C GLN A 539 35.41 8.83 -14.97
N ALA A 540 36.12 8.22 -15.92
CA ALA A 540 36.52 6.82 -15.80
C ALA A 540 37.32 6.56 -14.52
N PHE A 541 38.33 7.40 -14.24
CA PHE A 541 39.14 7.28 -13.03
C PHE A 541 38.30 7.41 -11.76
N ARG A 542 37.33 8.32 -11.71
CA ARG A 542 36.41 8.46 -10.57
C ARG A 542 35.59 7.19 -10.32
N HIS A 543 35.06 6.59 -11.38
CA HIS A 543 34.33 5.33 -11.27
C HIS A 543 35.22 4.17 -10.80
N PHE A 544 36.44 4.03 -11.33
CA PHE A 544 37.37 3.02 -10.84
C PHE A 544 37.80 3.27 -9.40
N ASN A 545 38.08 4.51 -9.02
CA ASN A 545 38.42 4.86 -7.65
C ASN A 545 37.29 4.51 -6.68
N SER A 546 36.04 4.83 -7.04
CA SER A 546 34.87 4.45 -6.25
C SER A 546 34.75 2.92 -6.10
N ALA A 547 34.89 2.17 -7.20
CA ALA A 547 34.83 0.70 -7.16
C ALA A 547 36.00 0.08 -6.38
N ALA A 548 37.20 0.66 -6.47
CA ALA A 548 38.40 0.24 -5.75
C ALA A 548 38.27 0.46 -4.24
N LEU A 549 37.75 1.62 -3.82
CA LEU A 549 37.41 1.89 -2.41
C LEU A 549 36.39 0.90 -1.86
N ALA A 550 35.50 0.40 -2.72
CA ALA A 550 34.53 -0.64 -2.38
C ALA A 550 35.10 -2.08 -2.49
N GLY A 551 36.41 -2.24 -2.69
CA GLY A 551 37.11 -3.53 -2.66
C GLY A 551 37.19 -4.27 -4.00
N ASN A 552 37.03 -3.60 -5.14
CA ASN A 552 37.17 -4.23 -6.45
C ASN A 552 38.65 -4.29 -6.92
N ALA A 553 39.24 -5.49 -6.95
CA ALA A 553 40.63 -5.70 -7.35
C ALA A 553 40.91 -5.32 -8.82
N PHE A 554 39.95 -5.56 -9.71
CA PHE A 554 40.06 -5.17 -11.13
C PHE A 554 40.04 -3.65 -11.29
N ALA A 555 39.28 -2.92 -10.47
CA ALA A 555 39.30 -1.46 -10.47
C ALA A 555 40.67 -0.88 -10.05
N TYR A 556 41.34 -1.46 -9.05
CA TYR A 556 42.73 -1.12 -8.70
C TYR A 556 43.69 -1.34 -9.88
N TYR A 557 43.55 -2.46 -10.59
CA TYR A 557 44.33 -2.74 -11.80
C TYR A 557 44.07 -1.71 -12.91
N MET A 558 42.81 -1.33 -13.14
CA MET A 558 42.46 -0.33 -14.15
C MET A 558 43.03 1.05 -13.80
N MET A 559 42.98 1.47 -12.53
CA MET A 559 43.61 2.71 -12.07
C MET A 559 45.14 2.68 -12.25
N ALA A 560 45.78 1.53 -11.98
CA ALA A 560 47.21 1.36 -12.19
C ALA A 560 47.58 1.54 -13.67
N CYS A 561 46.80 0.97 -14.59
CA CYS A 561 46.99 1.17 -16.04
C CYS A 561 46.84 2.65 -16.42
N VAL A 562 45.86 3.35 -15.84
CA VAL A 562 45.62 4.77 -16.08
C VAL A 562 46.80 5.64 -15.60
N TYR A 563 47.37 5.38 -14.41
CA TYR A 563 48.56 6.08 -13.91
C TYR A 563 49.85 5.75 -14.69
N GLU A 564 50.00 4.50 -15.12
CA GLU A 564 51.18 4.04 -15.88
C GLU A 564 51.29 4.76 -17.23
N GLN A 565 50.15 5.00 -17.89
CA GLN A 565 50.05 5.63 -19.20
C GLN A 565 49.82 7.15 -19.12
N GLY A 566 49.27 7.67 -18.02
CA GLY A 566 48.98 9.10 -17.86
C GLY A 566 47.68 9.56 -18.50
N TYR A 567 46.68 8.67 -18.63
CA TYR A 567 45.40 9.01 -19.24
C TYR A 567 44.48 9.76 -18.28
N GLY A 568 44.26 11.06 -18.47
CA GLY A 568 43.41 11.88 -17.58
C GLY A 568 43.95 12.05 -16.16
N VAL A 569 45.17 11.62 -15.88
CA VAL A 569 45.90 11.88 -14.63
C VAL A 569 47.38 12.06 -14.97
N ARG A 570 48.13 12.77 -14.12
CA ARG A 570 49.58 12.86 -14.29
C ARG A 570 50.18 11.45 -14.23
N ARG A 571 51.00 11.12 -15.22
CA ARG A 571 51.71 9.83 -15.28
C ARG A 571 52.53 9.63 -14.01
N ASP A 572 52.36 8.49 -13.36
CA ASP A 572 52.99 8.15 -12.09
C ASP A 572 53.24 6.63 -12.02
N LYS A 573 54.46 6.23 -12.38
CA LYS A 573 54.85 4.81 -12.45
C LYS A 573 54.95 4.18 -11.05
N GLU A 574 55.32 4.95 -10.03
CA GLU A 574 55.44 4.45 -8.67
C GLU A 574 54.07 4.15 -8.08
N LYS A 575 53.13 5.08 -8.25
CA LYS A 575 51.74 4.90 -7.83
C LYS A 575 51.05 3.78 -8.62
N ALA A 576 51.31 3.66 -9.92
CA ALA A 576 50.85 2.52 -10.70
C ALA A 576 51.37 1.18 -10.14
N ALA A 577 52.67 1.08 -9.83
CA ALA A 577 53.26 -0.12 -9.24
C ALA A 577 52.66 -0.47 -7.86
N GLN A 578 52.37 0.52 -7.03
CA GLN A 578 51.67 0.31 -5.75
C GLN A 578 50.26 -0.27 -5.95
N LEU A 579 49.49 0.29 -6.89
CA LEU A 579 48.14 -0.17 -7.19
C LEU A 579 48.13 -1.58 -7.80
N TYR A 580 49.10 -1.92 -8.65
CA TYR A 580 49.28 -3.30 -9.13
C TYR A 580 49.55 -4.27 -7.98
N ARG A 581 50.42 -3.90 -7.01
CA ARG A 581 50.66 -4.74 -5.84
C ARG A 581 49.41 -4.92 -4.97
N ILE A 582 48.57 -3.89 -4.84
CA ILE A 582 47.29 -3.99 -4.11
C ILE A 582 46.36 -4.95 -4.82
N ALA A 583 46.13 -4.78 -6.13
CA ALA A 583 45.30 -5.68 -6.92
C ALA A 583 45.81 -7.14 -6.89
N ALA A 584 47.13 -7.32 -6.94
CA ALA A 584 47.79 -8.62 -6.81
C ALA A 584 47.55 -9.27 -5.44
N LYS A 585 47.69 -8.51 -4.33
CA LYS A 585 47.37 -9.00 -2.98
C LYS A 585 45.90 -9.39 -2.81
N MET A 586 45.02 -8.79 -3.60
CA MET A 586 43.59 -9.15 -3.66
C MET A 586 43.32 -10.35 -4.58
N GLY A 587 44.36 -11.00 -5.12
CA GLY A 587 44.29 -12.21 -5.94
C GLY A 587 43.97 -11.94 -7.42
N TYR A 588 44.15 -10.72 -7.92
CA TYR A 588 43.94 -10.44 -9.35
C TYR A 588 45.17 -10.84 -10.17
N THR A 589 45.12 -12.02 -10.78
CA THR A 589 46.26 -12.64 -11.50
C THR A 589 46.93 -11.74 -12.55
N PRO A 590 46.23 -10.95 -13.37
CA PRO A 590 46.90 -10.03 -14.30
C PRO A 590 47.73 -8.95 -13.61
N ALA A 591 47.37 -8.54 -12.39
CA ALA A 591 48.17 -7.63 -11.58
C ALA A 591 49.40 -8.31 -10.98
N GLU A 592 49.30 -9.59 -10.59
CA GLU A 592 50.44 -10.39 -10.12
C GLU A 592 51.50 -10.54 -11.21
N LEU A 593 51.08 -10.84 -12.44
CA LEU A 593 51.97 -10.94 -13.61
C LEU A 593 52.63 -9.60 -13.96
N LYS A 594 51.90 -8.48 -13.86
CA LYS A 594 52.47 -7.14 -14.06
C LYS A 594 53.42 -6.74 -12.93
N ALA A 595 53.07 -7.05 -11.68
CA ALA A 595 53.90 -6.74 -10.51
C ALA A 595 55.19 -7.56 -10.44
N SER A 596 55.21 -8.75 -11.04
CA SER A 596 56.37 -9.64 -11.13
C SER A 596 57.27 -9.39 -12.36
N GLY A 597 56.92 -8.42 -13.22
CA GLY A 597 57.69 -8.11 -14.44
C GLY A 597 57.51 -9.12 -15.59
N LEU A 598 56.59 -10.09 -15.45
CA LEU A 598 56.30 -11.14 -16.44
C LEU A 598 55.21 -10.72 -17.45
N SER A 599 55.11 -9.41 -17.74
CA SER A 599 54.02 -8.82 -18.56
C SER A 599 53.92 -9.37 -19.99
N ARG A 600 55.00 -9.97 -20.52
CA ARG A 600 55.06 -10.57 -21.87
C ARG A 600 54.14 -11.79 -22.06
N TYR A 601 53.65 -12.41 -20.99
CA TYR A 601 52.74 -13.56 -21.04
C TYR A 601 51.26 -13.20 -20.94
N ILE A 602 50.94 -11.90 -20.84
CA ILE A 602 49.56 -11.42 -20.76
C ILE A 602 48.99 -11.35 -22.19
N LYS A 603 48.26 -12.39 -22.63
CA LYS A 603 47.30 -12.26 -23.74
C LYS A 603 46.09 -11.46 -23.23
N ASN A 604 46.18 -10.14 -23.31
CA ASN A 604 45.09 -9.24 -22.96
C ASN A 604 44.68 -8.47 -24.22
N PRO A 605 43.43 -8.62 -24.69
CA PRO A 605 42.88 -7.86 -25.82
C PRO A 605 43.07 -6.34 -25.68
N TRP A 606 43.19 -5.85 -24.44
CA TRP A 606 43.45 -4.44 -24.15
C TRP A 606 44.88 -3.99 -24.44
N ILE A 607 45.89 -4.86 -24.42
CA ILE A 607 47.26 -4.50 -24.80
C ILE A 607 47.36 -4.38 -26.33
N GLU A 608 46.75 -5.31 -27.07
CA GLU A 608 46.67 -5.25 -28.54
C GLU A 608 45.84 -4.02 -28.98
N PHE A 609 44.67 -3.81 -28.37
CA PHE A 609 43.82 -2.65 -28.67
C PHE A 609 44.46 -1.31 -28.26
N ALA A 610 45.15 -1.24 -27.11
CA ALA A 610 45.86 -0.02 -26.71
C ALA A 610 47.05 0.29 -27.64
N GLN A 611 47.74 -0.73 -28.16
CA GLN A 611 48.79 -0.54 -29.17
C GLN A 611 48.24 -0.07 -30.50
N GLU A 612 47.07 -0.54 -30.92
CA GLU A 612 46.38 -0.11 -32.14
C GLU A 612 45.88 1.34 -32.02
N VAL A 613 45.27 1.72 -30.89
CA VAL A 613 44.84 3.09 -30.61
C VAL A 613 46.02 4.06 -30.46
N GLN A 614 47.11 3.62 -29.86
CA GLN A 614 48.33 4.43 -29.73
C GLN A 614 49.04 4.61 -31.08
N ARG A 615 48.96 3.62 -31.98
CA ARG A 615 49.40 3.73 -33.38
C ARG A 615 48.66 4.83 -34.13
N GLU A 616 47.32 4.77 -34.11
CA GLU A 616 46.49 5.76 -34.82
C GLU A 616 46.68 7.17 -34.26
N TYR A 617 46.78 7.31 -32.93
CA TYR A 617 47.02 8.61 -32.30
C TYR A 617 48.41 9.21 -32.65
N ILE A 618 49.46 8.39 -32.68
CA ILE A 618 50.81 8.86 -33.06
C ILE A 618 50.84 9.23 -34.55
N LYS A 619 50.17 8.46 -35.42
CA LYS A 619 50.04 8.80 -36.84
C LYS A 619 49.32 10.14 -37.05
N GLU A 620 48.25 10.42 -36.31
CA GLU A 620 47.59 11.74 -36.35
C GLU A 620 48.51 12.87 -35.87
N GLN A 621 49.26 12.68 -34.78
CA GLN A 621 50.19 13.72 -34.31
C GLN A 621 51.34 13.97 -35.29
N ILE A 622 51.87 12.92 -35.94
CA ILE A 622 52.88 13.06 -37.00
C ILE A 622 52.29 13.80 -38.20
N LYS A 623 51.04 13.49 -38.59
CA LYS A 623 50.32 14.21 -39.66
C LYS A 623 50.17 15.69 -39.35
N ASP A 624 49.79 16.05 -38.13
CA ASP A 624 49.66 17.45 -37.71
C ASP A 624 51.02 18.17 -37.73
N LEU A 625 52.09 17.53 -37.26
CA LEU A 625 53.46 18.10 -37.27
C LEU A 625 54.03 18.28 -38.68
N LEU A 626 53.66 17.40 -39.62
CA LEU A 626 54.12 17.47 -41.00
C LEU A 626 53.27 18.38 -41.87
N SER A 627 52.08 18.79 -41.41
CA SER A 627 51.12 19.56 -42.20
C SER A 627 51.70 20.85 -42.77
N ASP A 628 52.46 21.61 -41.97
CA ASP A 628 53.12 22.84 -42.41
C ASP A 628 54.23 22.56 -43.45
N ILE A 629 54.99 21.47 -43.27
CA ILE A 629 56.09 21.10 -44.18
C ILE A 629 55.55 20.63 -45.53
N VAL A 630 54.47 19.84 -45.51
CA VAL A 630 53.79 19.34 -46.71
C VAL A 630 53.11 20.50 -47.43
N SER A 631 52.45 21.41 -46.71
CA SER A 631 51.82 22.61 -47.28
C SER A 631 52.86 23.49 -47.99
N ASP A 632 53.98 23.79 -47.35
CA ASP A 632 55.08 24.57 -47.95
C ASP A 632 55.66 23.90 -49.20
N ALA A 633 55.72 22.56 -49.23
CA ALA A 633 56.20 21.81 -50.38
C ALA A 633 55.17 21.83 -51.53
N VAL A 634 53.88 21.68 -51.22
CA VAL A 634 52.78 21.75 -52.19
C VAL A 634 52.69 23.15 -52.79
N ASP A 635 52.83 24.22 -52.01
CA ASP A 635 52.80 25.59 -52.51
C ASP A 635 53.94 25.87 -53.49
N LYS A 636 55.16 25.40 -53.19
CA LYS A 636 56.29 25.49 -54.14
C LYS A 636 56.07 24.68 -55.42
N MET A 637 55.43 23.52 -55.30
CA MET A 637 55.09 22.69 -56.46
C MET A 637 53.94 23.27 -57.28
N LEU A 638 53.00 23.97 -56.65
CA LEU A 638 51.89 24.66 -57.31
C LEU A 638 52.41 25.76 -58.26
N ASP A 639 53.44 26.50 -57.83
CA ASP A 639 54.09 27.54 -58.62
C ASP A 639 54.83 27.00 -59.86
N GLU A 640 55.41 25.78 -59.79
CA GLU A 640 56.18 25.19 -60.89
C GLU A 640 55.37 24.27 -61.82
N TYR A 641 54.41 23.49 -61.28
CA TYR A 641 53.77 22.38 -62.01
C TYR A 641 52.23 22.47 -62.07
N GLY A 642 51.62 23.41 -61.36
CA GLY A 642 50.17 23.59 -61.30
C GLY A 642 49.43 22.54 -60.45
N SER A 643 48.16 22.84 -60.10
CA SER A 643 47.38 22.08 -59.10
C SER A 643 47.10 20.63 -59.44
N TYR A 644 47.00 20.30 -60.74
CA TYR A 644 46.69 18.94 -61.19
C TYR A 644 47.79 17.92 -60.85
N ILE A 645 49.02 18.39 -60.60
CA ILE A 645 50.17 17.57 -60.23
C ILE A 645 50.54 17.77 -58.77
N ALA A 646 50.48 19.01 -58.27
CA ALA A 646 50.99 19.36 -56.95
C ALA A 646 50.20 18.75 -55.77
N GLU A 647 48.85 18.77 -55.83
CA GLU A 647 48.02 18.31 -54.70
C GLU A 647 48.10 16.77 -54.50
N PRO A 648 47.94 15.92 -55.54
CA PRO A 648 48.01 14.46 -55.36
C PRO A 648 49.41 13.98 -54.95
N LEU A 649 50.45 14.67 -55.43
CA LEU A 649 51.83 14.35 -55.07
C LEU A 649 52.14 14.77 -53.63
N GLY A 650 51.58 15.89 -53.18
CA GLY A 650 51.63 16.34 -51.78
C GLY A 650 51.04 15.32 -50.81
N ASP A 651 49.83 14.83 -51.11
CA ASP A 651 49.16 13.80 -50.30
C ASP A 651 49.97 12.49 -50.24
N ALA A 652 50.51 12.05 -51.38
CA ALA A 652 51.32 10.83 -51.44
C ALA A 652 52.65 10.97 -50.66
N VAL A 653 53.28 12.14 -50.71
CA VAL A 653 54.50 12.46 -49.93
C VAL A 653 54.19 12.54 -48.44
N ALA A 654 53.05 13.13 -48.05
CA ALA A 654 52.61 13.19 -46.67
C ALA A 654 52.40 11.79 -46.08
N ASP A 655 51.68 10.92 -46.78
CA ASP A 655 51.43 9.57 -46.30
C ASP A 655 52.72 8.74 -46.22
N CYS A 656 53.64 8.89 -47.18
CA CYS A 656 54.94 8.21 -47.15
C CYS A 656 55.84 8.69 -45.99
N LEU A 657 55.86 10.00 -45.71
CA LEU A 657 56.62 10.57 -44.59
C LEU A 657 56.06 10.13 -43.24
N VAL A 658 54.73 10.10 -43.10
CA VAL A 658 54.05 9.62 -41.89
C VAL A 658 54.40 8.16 -41.63
N ASP A 659 54.33 7.30 -42.65
CA ASP A 659 54.65 5.89 -42.48
C ASP A 659 56.15 5.64 -42.24
N THR A 660 57.04 6.45 -42.82
CA THR A 660 58.49 6.33 -42.58
C THR A 660 58.86 6.76 -41.16
N LEU A 661 58.39 7.93 -40.71
CA LEU A 661 58.64 8.46 -39.36
C LEU A 661 57.91 7.70 -38.26
N PHE A 662 56.85 6.98 -38.59
CA PHE A 662 56.17 6.08 -37.66
C PHE A 662 56.94 4.78 -37.43
N ASN A 663 57.72 4.32 -38.43
CA ASN A 663 58.45 3.05 -38.39
C ASN A 663 59.87 3.17 -37.83
N ASP A 664 60.49 4.34 -37.91
CA ASP A 664 61.74 4.71 -37.18
C ASP A 664 61.44 5.07 -35.71
#